data_AF-A0A924QVP9-F1
#
_entry.id   AF-A0A924QVP9-F1
#
_cell.length_a   1.000
_cell.length_b   1.000
_cell.length_c   1.000
_cell.angle_alpha   90.00
_cell.angle_beta   90.00
_cell.angle_gamma   90.00
#
_symmetry.space_group_name_H-M   'P 1'
#
loop_
_entity.id
_entity.type
_entity.pdbx_description
1 polymer ?
#
loop_
_entity_poly.entity_id
_entity_poly.type
_entity_poly.pdbx_seq_one_letter_code
_entity_poly.pdbx_strand_id
1 'polypeptide(L)'
;MSIERVTTAEAVRHLARGLLDPLRRVPWCVVSIPVGREHPFIDIADLDAQIGDVCPIYLLPTGSLSIEFAVLMPPRCDVYGGAARVYPVDVSWDFAPKRSPLHFATSAGAAPGATTRLVSDGLGMANAVGLFAIPPASAVRVRGTVKRVIADNRAFLQLESGDWATVSQELLFPSVPFGWVLGEGQVVEGLYDHETKRLAVESTHPDSAGLLLRFPNDTVTLALVTAVSRQSATLVVHPDLPIVVSRADVSSNELDLVDLLLAVGDVVRVRMLRDAQGRTRLRLSDVDDDEPLATAMSLVTGGAPWLEEDRHIVAVVPPEPEVAPVVAVSAGRVAAVRVAAVPAPAAPRPPSPTPGPGMRRAAVGQSGVGAPALFASAARAAPAAPVSREAPAVVSLEVAALRVALARASARVRQLETSAREQREQREQREQREQREQREQREQRELHAQQGATSARLELDQLTAENGRLRRELSQARSEQQALRAAFRKSRQGERAHTYGARRARFDADQDWVRHEIYLAWIERFPPAARGQWPLPAAYAVGARFASSVGDLGETAQPRVFRAVVDVLIAMPGVRGIHPLRQGDGAAADIVRPDGARCFRAAVEQNVPSARRLHYWVLRDGSIELSRVVVHDDMDP
;
A
#
# COMPACT_ATOMS: atom_id res chain seq x y z
N MET A 1 -18.19 19.66 -19.22
CA MET A 1 -19.04 18.46 -19.08
C MET A 1 -18.14 17.26 -19.33
N SER A 2 -17.78 16.50 -18.28
CA SER A 2 -16.79 15.41 -18.35
C SER A 2 -17.43 14.00 -18.39
N ILE A 3 -18.75 13.90 -18.22
CA ILE A 3 -19.47 12.64 -18.14
C ILE A 3 -20.07 12.27 -19.50
N GLU A 4 -19.73 11.09 -20.02
CA GLU A 4 -20.27 10.51 -21.24
C GLU A 4 -21.04 9.22 -20.94
N ARG A 5 -22.26 9.07 -21.49
CA ARG A 5 -23.04 7.83 -21.39
C ARG A 5 -22.82 6.96 -22.63
N VAL A 6 -22.32 5.75 -22.43
CA VAL A 6 -22.09 4.76 -23.49
C VAL A 6 -23.38 3.95 -23.72
N THR A 7 -24.12 4.29 -24.77
CA THR A 7 -25.46 3.70 -25.04
C THR A 7 -25.50 2.79 -26.28
N THR A 8 -24.42 2.72 -27.07
CA THR A 8 -24.37 1.95 -28.32
C THR A 8 -23.10 1.08 -28.40
N ALA A 9 -23.17 0.01 -29.19
CA ALA A 9 -22.03 -0.86 -29.51
C ALA A 9 -20.86 -0.10 -30.16
N GLU A 10 -21.17 0.88 -31.01
CA GLU A 10 -20.16 1.73 -31.64
C GLU A 10 -19.44 2.61 -30.61
N ALA A 11 -20.18 3.19 -29.67
CA ALA A 11 -19.60 3.95 -28.56
C ALA A 11 -18.72 3.07 -27.66
N VAL A 12 -19.08 1.80 -27.43
CA VAL A 12 -18.23 0.82 -26.72
C VAL A 12 -16.91 0.61 -27.47
N ARG A 13 -16.95 0.43 -28.80
CA ARG A 13 -15.73 0.27 -29.61
C ARG A 13 -14.89 1.53 -29.65
N HIS A 14 -15.51 2.70 -29.62
CA HIS A 14 -14.80 3.97 -29.53
C HIS A 14 -14.11 4.11 -28.18
N LEU A 15 -14.82 3.83 -27.08
CA LEU A 15 -14.27 3.81 -25.73
C LEU A 15 -13.08 2.86 -25.62
N ALA A 16 -13.22 1.59 -26.03
CA ALA A 16 -12.14 0.61 -25.95
C ALA A 16 -10.91 1.02 -26.78
N ARG A 17 -11.12 1.54 -28.00
CA ARG A 17 -10.03 2.06 -28.83
C ARG A 17 -9.32 3.25 -28.17
N GLY A 18 -10.06 4.18 -27.59
CA GLY A 18 -9.49 5.34 -26.90
C GLY A 18 -8.75 4.96 -25.60
N LEU A 19 -9.22 3.93 -24.88
CA LEU A 19 -8.49 3.40 -23.72
C LEU A 19 -7.14 2.81 -24.16
N LEU A 20 -7.09 2.08 -25.27
CA LEU A 20 -5.90 1.41 -25.78
C LEU A 20 -4.98 2.31 -26.63
N ASP A 21 -5.33 3.58 -26.80
CA ASP A 21 -4.53 4.54 -27.58
C ASP A 21 -3.31 5.02 -26.76
N PRO A 22 -2.07 4.72 -27.19
CA PRO A 22 -0.87 5.17 -26.50
C PRO A 22 -0.66 6.70 -26.58
N LEU A 23 -1.40 7.41 -27.43
CA LEU A 23 -1.37 8.87 -27.55
C LEU A 23 -2.38 9.59 -26.66
N ARG A 24 -3.18 8.85 -25.89
CA ARG A 24 -4.09 9.41 -24.89
C ARG A 24 -3.31 10.32 -23.92
N ARG A 25 -3.90 11.44 -23.52
CA ARG A 25 -3.22 12.46 -22.69
C ARG A 25 -3.73 12.57 -21.26
N VAL A 26 -4.89 11.97 -20.97
CA VAL A 26 -5.55 12.04 -19.67
C VAL A 26 -6.05 10.65 -19.27
N PRO A 27 -6.04 10.30 -17.98
CA PRO A 27 -6.65 9.06 -17.52
C PRO A 27 -8.16 9.09 -17.77
N TRP A 28 -8.78 7.95 -18.04
CA TRP A 28 -10.24 7.85 -18.23
C TRP A 28 -10.84 6.96 -17.15
N CYS A 29 -11.96 7.37 -16.58
CA CYS A 29 -12.74 6.59 -15.63
C CYS A 29 -13.90 5.91 -16.34
N VAL A 30 -14.09 4.61 -16.12
CA VAL A 30 -15.26 3.87 -16.62
C VAL A 30 -16.02 3.33 -15.42
N VAL A 31 -17.29 3.71 -15.31
CA VAL A 31 -18.21 3.27 -14.26
C VAL A 31 -19.34 2.46 -14.88
N SER A 32 -19.49 1.22 -14.46
CA SER A 32 -20.60 0.39 -14.92
C SER A 32 -21.88 0.63 -14.13
N ILE A 33 -23.03 0.58 -14.80
CA ILE A 33 -24.35 0.69 -14.16
C ILE A 33 -24.86 -0.72 -13.88
N PRO A 34 -25.25 -1.08 -12.64
CA PRO A 34 -25.78 -2.40 -12.30
C PRO A 34 -27.00 -2.78 -13.14
N VAL A 35 -27.19 -4.09 -13.36
CA VAL A 35 -28.36 -4.61 -14.08
C VAL A 35 -29.66 -4.15 -13.41
N GLY A 36 -30.61 -3.67 -14.21
CA GLY A 36 -31.93 -3.23 -13.74
C GLY A 36 -31.95 -1.86 -13.06
N ARG A 37 -30.87 -1.07 -13.15
CA ARG A 37 -30.80 0.32 -12.65
C ARG A 37 -30.51 1.32 -13.76
N GLU A 38 -30.93 2.56 -13.55
CA GLU A 38 -30.63 3.70 -14.45
C GLU A 38 -29.37 4.47 -14.06
N HIS A 39 -28.89 4.26 -12.83
CA HIS A 39 -27.75 4.94 -12.22
C HIS A 39 -26.86 3.97 -11.43
N PRO A 40 -25.53 4.17 -11.43
CA PRO A 40 -24.61 3.38 -10.63
C PRO A 40 -24.80 3.68 -9.13
N PHE A 41 -24.24 2.82 -8.27
CA PHE A 41 -24.18 3.10 -6.84
C PHE A 41 -23.13 4.16 -6.50
N ILE A 42 -22.03 4.21 -7.27
CA ILE A 42 -20.98 5.22 -7.17
C ILE A 42 -21.59 6.60 -7.39
N ASP A 43 -21.24 7.55 -6.52
CA ASP A 43 -21.65 8.94 -6.65
C ASP A 43 -20.90 9.61 -7.80
N ILE A 44 -21.55 9.69 -8.96
CA ILE A 44 -20.98 10.28 -10.18
C ILE A 44 -20.85 11.79 -10.06
N ALA A 45 -21.74 12.45 -9.31
CA ALA A 45 -21.68 13.90 -9.15
C ALA A 45 -20.46 14.30 -8.31
N ASP A 46 -20.22 13.57 -7.22
CA ASP A 46 -19.02 13.75 -6.40
C ASP A 46 -17.74 13.40 -7.18
N LEU A 47 -17.76 12.33 -7.97
CA LEU A 47 -16.63 11.94 -8.82
C LEU A 47 -16.31 13.02 -9.88
N ASP A 48 -17.30 13.53 -10.61
CA ASP A 48 -17.14 14.58 -11.62
C ASP A 48 -16.64 15.89 -10.98
N ALA A 49 -17.17 16.27 -9.81
CA ALA A 49 -16.73 17.45 -9.10
C ALA A 49 -15.25 17.41 -8.68
N GLN A 50 -14.70 16.22 -8.40
CA GLN A 50 -13.34 16.07 -7.88
C GLN A 50 -12.27 15.76 -8.94
N ILE A 51 -12.62 15.01 -9.98
CA ILE A 51 -11.67 14.58 -11.03
C ILE A 51 -12.12 14.86 -12.46
N GLY A 52 -13.34 15.37 -12.68
CA GLY A 52 -13.88 15.54 -14.03
C GLY A 52 -13.07 16.51 -14.90
N ASP A 53 -12.29 17.41 -14.30
CA ASP A 53 -11.42 18.33 -15.03
C ASP A 53 -10.16 17.66 -15.61
N VAL A 54 -9.70 16.56 -15.01
CA VAL A 54 -8.48 15.81 -15.41
C VAL A 54 -8.75 14.38 -15.88
N CYS A 55 -9.96 13.86 -15.66
CA CYS A 55 -10.31 12.47 -15.91
C CYS A 55 -11.76 12.36 -16.44
N PRO A 56 -11.93 12.22 -17.76
CA PRO A 56 -13.24 11.94 -18.37
C PRO A 56 -13.90 10.69 -17.79
N ILE A 57 -15.21 10.78 -17.52
CA ILE A 57 -16.00 9.73 -16.87
C ILE A 57 -16.98 9.12 -17.87
N TYR A 58 -16.87 7.82 -18.13
CA TYR A 58 -17.75 7.07 -19.02
C TYR A 58 -18.69 6.17 -18.21
N LEU A 59 -19.98 6.25 -18.46
CA LEU A 59 -21.01 5.41 -17.85
C LEU A 59 -21.40 4.27 -18.80
N LEU A 60 -21.18 3.03 -18.37
CA LEU A 60 -21.39 1.82 -19.18
C LEU A 60 -22.49 0.93 -18.58
N PRO A 61 -23.65 0.75 -19.22
CA PRO A 61 -24.67 -0.17 -18.75
C PRO A 61 -24.18 -1.63 -18.69
N THR A 62 -24.40 -2.31 -17.56
CA THR A 62 -24.12 -3.75 -17.45
C THR A 62 -25.11 -4.55 -18.29
N GLY A 63 -24.60 -5.40 -19.19
CA GLY A 63 -25.39 -6.18 -20.13
C GLY A 63 -24.62 -6.46 -21.41
N SER A 64 -25.31 -6.39 -22.56
CA SER A 64 -24.68 -6.60 -23.87
C SER A 64 -23.50 -5.67 -24.13
N LEU A 65 -23.60 -4.39 -23.72
CA LEU A 65 -22.54 -3.40 -23.91
C LEU A 65 -21.31 -3.68 -23.05
N SER A 66 -21.48 -4.06 -21.78
CA SER A 66 -20.34 -4.44 -20.93
C SER A 66 -19.69 -5.76 -21.37
N ILE A 67 -20.46 -6.69 -21.94
CA ILE A 67 -19.93 -7.92 -22.54
C ILE A 67 -19.11 -7.60 -23.80
N GLU A 68 -19.62 -6.74 -24.69
CA GLU A 68 -18.86 -6.28 -25.86
C GLU A 68 -17.58 -5.54 -25.44
N PHE A 69 -17.67 -4.69 -24.42
CA PHE A 69 -16.50 -4.02 -23.85
C PHE A 69 -15.47 -5.03 -23.33
N ALA A 70 -15.90 -6.05 -22.58
CA ALA A 70 -15.03 -7.08 -22.05
C ALA A 70 -14.31 -7.89 -23.15
N VAL A 71 -14.96 -8.12 -24.30
CA VAL A 71 -14.34 -8.79 -25.46
C VAL A 71 -13.23 -7.93 -26.09
N LEU A 72 -13.36 -6.61 -26.05
CA LEU A 72 -12.40 -5.67 -26.66
C LEU A 72 -11.23 -5.31 -25.74
N MET A 73 -11.37 -5.56 -24.43
CA MET A 73 -10.38 -5.18 -23.43
C MET A 73 -9.40 -6.33 -23.12
N PRO A 74 -8.16 -6.02 -22.70
CA PRO A 74 -7.24 -7.03 -22.19
C PRO A 74 -7.83 -7.83 -21.02
N PRO A 75 -7.39 -9.09 -20.82
CA PRO A 75 -7.93 -9.94 -19.75
C PRO A 75 -7.85 -9.29 -18.37
N ARG A 76 -8.99 -9.26 -17.66
CA ARG A 76 -9.17 -8.67 -16.32
C ARG A 76 -9.09 -7.13 -16.27
N CYS A 77 -9.18 -6.46 -17.41
CA CYS A 77 -9.21 -4.99 -17.51
C CYS A 77 -10.60 -4.45 -17.86
N ASP A 78 -11.63 -5.26 -17.79
CA ASP A 78 -13.03 -4.91 -18.03
C ASP A 78 -13.73 -4.38 -16.76
N VAL A 79 -14.94 -3.83 -16.96
CA VAL A 79 -15.79 -3.26 -15.90
C VAL A 79 -17.23 -3.76 -16.08
N TYR A 80 -17.86 -4.23 -15.01
CA TYR A 80 -19.22 -4.78 -15.02
C TYR A 80 -19.88 -4.70 -13.64
N GLY A 81 -21.21 -4.87 -13.60
CA GLY A 81 -21.94 -5.18 -12.38
C GLY A 81 -21.99 -4.07 -11.33
N GLY A 82 -21.78 -2.81 -11.71
CA GLY A 82 -21.67 -1.70 -10.76
C GLY A 82 -20.25 -1.41 -10.30
N ALA A 83 -19.25 -2.07 -10.88
CA ALA A 83 -17.85 -1.76 -10.66
C ALA A 83 -17.39 -0.54 -11.47
N ALA A 84 -16.22 -0.02 -11.12
CA ALA A 84 -15.55 1.05 -11.83
C ALA A 84 -14.02 0.90 -11.83
N ARG A 85 -13.37 1.54 -12.79
CA ARG A 85 -11.90 1.64 -12.90
C ARG A 85 -11.49 3.00 -13.44
N VAL A 86 -10.32 3.47 -13.04
CA VAL A 86 -9.59 4.51 -13.75
C VAL A 86 -8.45 3.86 -14.53
N TYR A 87 -8.32 4.19 -15.81
CA TYR A 87 -7.26 3.71 -16.69
C TYR A 87 -6.17 4.78 -16.82
N PRO A 88 -4.92 4.50 -16.44
CA PRO A 88 -3.83 5.45 -16.59
C PRO A 88 -3.52 5.68 -18.07
N VAL A 89 -2.86 6.80 -18.37
CA VAL A 89 -2.47 7.17 -19.74
C VAL A 89 -1.54 6.14 -20.37
N ASP A 90 -0.56 5.64 -19.62
CA ASP A 90 0.32 4.58 -20.10
C ASP A 90 -0.48 3.29 -20.34
N VAL A 91 -0.11 2.51 -21.35
CA VAL A 91 -0.89 1.31 -21.73
C VAL A 91 -0.49 0.05 -20.96
N SER A 92 0.47 0.11 -20.04
CA SER A 92 1.03 -1.09 -19.39
C SER A 92 0.07 -1.84 -18.45
N TRP A 93 -1.11 -1.26 -18.19
CA TRP A 93 -2.19 -1.97 -17.51
C TRP A 93 -2.80 -3.09 -18.37
N ASP A 94 -2.49 -3.17 -19.66
CA ASP A 94 -2.85 -4.27 -20.55
C ASP A 94 -2.28 -5.63 -20.08
N PHE A 95 -1.04 -5.66 -19.58
CA PHE A 95 -0.39 -6.84 -18.99
C PHE A 95 -0.28 -6.77 -17.46
N ALA A 96 -0.50 -5.61 -16.85
CA ALA A 96 -0.55 -5.42 -15.40
C ALA A 96 -1.89 -4.82 -14.92
N PRO A 97 -2.99 -5.61 -14.87
CA PRO A 97 -4.32 -5.12 -14.48
C PRO A 97 -4.37 -4.42 -13.11
N LYS A 98 -3.41 -4.69 -12.22
CA LYS A 98 -3.27 -4.02 -10.92
C LYS A 98 -3.00 -2.51 -11.03
N ARG A 99 -2.48 -2.03 -12.17
CA ARG A 99 -2.29 -0.59 -12.44
C ARG A 99 -3.60 0.16 -12.69
N SER A 100 -4.71 -0.55 -12.92
CA SER A 100 -6.05 -0.01 -13.05
C SER A 100 -6.99 -0.84 -12.18
N PRO A 101 -6.98 -0.67 -10.84
CA PRO A 101 -7.71 -1.55 -9.92
C PRO A 101 -9.23 -1.48 -10.11
N LEU A 102 -9.92 -2.61 -9.90
CA LEU A 102 -11.38 -2.71 -9.97
C LEU A 102 -11.99 -2.34 -8.62
N HIS A 103 -12.85 -1.32 -8.60
CA HIS A 103 -13.59 -0.93 -7.41
C HIS A 103 -15.05 -1.33 -7.54
N PHE A 104 -15.52 -2.20 -6.64
CA PHE A 104 -16.94 -2.57 -6.58
C PHE A 104 -17.71 -1.65 -5.62
N ALA A 105 -18.87 -1.18 -6.09
CA ALA A 105 -19.91 -0.61 -5.25
C ALA A 105 -21.18 -1.46 -5.42
N THR A 106 -21.35 -2.45 -4.56
CA THR A 106 -22.50 -3.38 -4.61
C THR A 106 -23.75 -2.87 -3.90
N SER A 107 -23.62 -1.77 -3.14
CA SER A 107 -24.71 -1.16 -2.39
C SER A 107 -24.45 0.33 -2.17
N ALA A 108 -25.51 1.06 -1.76
CA ALA A 108 -25.39 2.47 -1.39
C ALA A 108 -24.43 2.70 -0.20
N GLY A 109 -24.30 1.74 0.72
CA GLY A 109 -23.37 1.84 1.85
C GLY A 109 -21.91 1.70 1.44
N ALA A 110 -21.62 0.90 0.40
CA ALA A 110 -20.25 0.70 -0.10
C ALA A 110 -19.78 1.80 -1.07
N ALA A 111 -20.72 2.57 -1.63
CA ALA A 111 -20.45 3.58 -2.63
C ALA A 111 -19.44 4.67 -2.21
N PRO A 112 -19.52 5.28 -1.00
CA PRO A 112 -18.60 6.36 -0.63
C PRO A 112 -17.14 5.93 -0.61
N GLY A 113 -16.86 4.70 -0.15
CA GLY A 113 -15.50 4.14 -0.15
C GLY A 113 -15.00 3.85 -1.55
N ALA A 114 -15.86 3.37 -2.46
CA ALA A 114 -15.50 3.16 -3.86
C ALA A 114 -15.26 4.49 -4.59
N THR A 115 -16.12 5.50 -4.41
CA THR A 115 -15.92 6.85 -4.96
C THR A 115 -14.59 7.45 -4.49
N THR A 116 -14.29 7.37 -3.20
CA THR A 116 -13.04 7.90 -2.63
C THR A 116 -11.80 7.26 -3.27
N ARG A 117 -11.82 5.94 -3.49
CA ARG A 117 -10.71 5.23 -4.16
C ARG A 117 -10.59 5.60 -5.63
N LEU A 118 -11.70 5.77 -6.35
CA LEU A 118 -11.67 6.22 -7.76
C LEU A 118 -11.13 7.64 -7.90
N VAL A 119 -11.45 8.54 -6.97
CA VAL A 119 -10.85 9.88 -6.97
C VAL A 119 -9.35 9.79 -6.72
N SER A 120 -8.92 8.99 -5.74
CA SER A 120 -7.49 8.75 -5.47
C SER A 120 -6.77 8.24 -6.73
N ASP A 121 -7.32 7.21 -7.40
CA ASP A 121 -6.77 6.72 -8.67
C ASP A 121 -6.72 7.81 -9.76
N GLY A 122 -7.81 8.57 -9.92
CA GLY A 122 -7.92 9.65 -10.90
C GLY A 122 -6.86 10.74 -10.71
N LEU A 123 -6.72 11.24 -9.49
CA LEU A 123 -5.73 12.27 -9.15
C LEU A 123 -4.31 11.72 -9.26
N GLY A 124 -4.04 10.52 -8.75
CA GLY A 124 -2.71 9.90 -8.79
C GLY A 124 -2.24 9.63 -10.21
N MET A 125 -3.11 9.09 -11.06
CA MET A 125 -2.79 8.82 -12.46
C MET A 125 -2.63 10.12 -13.26
N ALA A 126 -3.43 11.15 -12.97
CA ALA A 126 -3.29 12.47 -13.59
C ALA A 126 -1.98 13.17 -13.17
N ASN A 127 -1.60 13.07 -11.89
CA ASN A 127 -0.35 13.62 -11.40
C ASN A 127 0.88 12.91 -11.97
N ALA A 128 0.82 11.58 -12.11
CA ALA A 128 1.91 10.78 -12.67
C ALA A 128 2.30 11.17 -14.11
N VAL A 129 1.37 11.75 -14.88
CA VAL A 129 1.64 12.29 -16.23
C VAL A 129 1.82 13.80 -16.27
N GLY A 130 1.88 14.46 -15.11
CA GLY A 130 2.17 15.88 -14.99
C GLY A 130 1.01 16.81 -15.33
N LEU A 131 -0.25 16.36 -15.27
CA LEU A 131 -1.40 17.23 -15.57
C LEU A 131 -1.54 18.41 -14.61
N PHE A 132 -0.98 18.30 -13.40
CA PHE A 132 -0.97 19.38 -12.41
C PHE A 132 0.31 20.23 -12.42
N ALA A 133 1.25 19.97 -13.34
CA ALA A 133 2.51 20.71 -13.40
C ALA A 133 2.31 22.18 -13.80
N ILE A 134 1.24 22.48 -14.55
CA ILE A 134 0.86 23.84 -14.92
C ILE A 134 -0.40 24.21 -14.12
N PRO A 135 -0.33 25.23 -13.25
CA PRO A 135 -1.51 25.69 -12.51
C PRO A 135 -2.58 26.23 -13.45
N PRO A 136 -3.87 25.97 -13.18
CA PRO A 136 -4.95 26.56 -13.97
C PRO A 136 -4.97 28.09 -13.79
N ALA A 137 -5.53 28.80 -14.77
CA ALA A 137 -5.63 30.27 -14.72
C ALA A 137 -6.49 30.78 -13.55
N SER A 138 -7.39 29.94 -13.04
CA SER A 138 -8.22 30.19 -11.85
C SER A 138 -7.44 30.07 -10.53
N ALA A 139 -6.19 29.58 -10.57
CA ALA A 139 -5.40 29.33 -9.37
C ALA A 139 -4.86 30.64 -8.78
N VAL A 140 -5.14 30.87 -7.50
CA VAL A 140 -4.67 32.04 -6.76
C VAL A 140 -3.76 31.58 -5.62
N ARG A 141 -2.66 32.31 -5.38
CA ARG A 141 -1.78 32.04 -4.24
C ARG A 141 -2.51 32.40 -2.94
N VAL A 142 -2.66 31.42 -2.06
CA VAL A 142 -3.33 31.59 -0.76
C VAL A 142 -2.54 30.93 0.36
N ARG A 143 -2.88 31.30 1.59
CA ARG A 143 -2.42 30.67 2.82
C ARG A 143 -3.62 30.04 3.54
N GLY A 144 -3.41 28.87 4.14
CA GLY A 144 -4.44 28.17 4.89
C GLY A 144 -3.87 27.33 6.02
N THR A 145 -4.73 27.01 7.01
CA THR A 145 -4.38 26.16 8.14
C THR A 145 -5.05 24.80 8.00
N VAL A 146 -4.29 23.72 8.12
CA VAL A 146 -4.80 22.35 8.17
C VAL A 146 -5.68 22.20 9.41
N LYS A 147 -6.98 21.96 9.21
CA LYS A 147 -7.94 21.78 10.30
C LYS A 147 -8.17 20.32 10.64
N ARG A 148 -8.15 19.46 9.63
CA ARG A 148 -8.41 18.02 9.81
C ARG A 148 -7.78 17.20 8.70
N VAL A 149 -7.24 16.04 9.06
CA VAL A 149 -6.84 14.99 8.12
C VAL A 149 -7.89 13.87 8.11
N ILE A 150 -8.30 13.42 6.93
CA ILE A 150 -9.27 12.32 6.76
C ILE A 150 -8.61 11.17 6.00
N ALA A 151 -8.87 9.95 6.47
CA ALA A 151 -8.47 8.70 5.82
C ALA A 151 -6.97 8.58 5.49
N ASP A 152 -6.13 9.38 6.16
CA ASP A 152 -4.67 9.45 5.98
C ASP A 152 -4.21 9.68 4.53
N ASN A 153 -5.04 10.34 3.72
CA ASN A 153 -4.69 10.73 2.35
C ASN A 153 -5.27 12.08 1.90
N ARG A 154 -6.04 12.76 2.76
CA ARG A 154 -6.65 14.06 2.47
C ARG A 154 -6.61 14.99 3.66
N ALA A 155 -6.33 16.27 3.41
CA ALA A 155 -6.45 17.33 4.41
C ALA A 155 -7.52 18.35 3.99
N PHE A 156 -8.31 18.79 4.97
CA PHE A 156 -9.18 19.95 4.86
C PHE A 156 -8.52 21.14 5.55
N LEU A 157 -8.46 22.25 4.82
CA LEU A 157 -7.83 23.46 5.27
C LEU A 157 -8.84 24.59 5.28
N GLN A 158 -8.72 25.43 6.30
CA GLN A 158 -9.39 26.72 6.34
C GLN A 158 -8.43 27.75 5.76
N LEU A 159 -8.79 28.36 4.63
CA LEU A 159 -8.04 29.47 4.05
C LEU A 159 -8.23 30.74 4.90
N GLU A 160 -7.29 31.68 4.79
CA GLU A 160 -7.42 33.00 5.43
C GLU A 160 -8.66 33.79 4.95
N SER A 161 -9.14 33.50 3.74
CA SER A 161 -10.39 34.06 3.20
C SER A 161 -11.65 33.56 3.91
N GLY A 162 -11.56 32.49 4.70
CA GLY A 162 -12.71 31.78 5.26
C GLY A 162 -13.28 30.69 4.35
N ASP A 163 -12.72 30.49 3.16
CA ASP A 163 -13.06 29.36 2.29
C ASP A 163 -12.42 28.06 2.78
N TRP A 164 -13.03 26.93 2.42
CA TRP A 164 -12.47 25.61 2.63
C TRP A 164 -11.74 25.12 1.38
N ALA A 165 -10.55 24.56 1.57
CA ALA A 165 -9.75 23.94 0.53
C ALA A 165 -9.39 22.50 0.90
N THR A 166 -9.15 21.68 -0.13
CA THR A 166 -8.74 20.28 0.03
C THR A 166 -7.35 20.06 -0.56
N VAL A 167 -6.52 19.32 0.16
CA VAL A 167 -5.22 18.81 -0.32
C VAL A 167 -5.30 17.29 -0.34
N SER A 168 -4.83 16.68 -1.42
CA SER A 168 -4.83 15.22 -1.60
C SER A 168 -3.39 14.72 -1.67
N GLN A 169 -3.10 13.59 -1.03
CA GLN A 169 -1.77 12.98 -0.98
C GLN A 169 -1.20 12.70 -2.37
N GLU A 170 -2.09 12.36 -3.31
CA GLU A 170 -1.76 12.04 -4.70
C GLU A 170 -1.10 13.20 -5.44
N LEU A 171 -1.31 14.44 -4.97
CA LEU A 171 -0.74 15.67 -5.52
C LEU A 171 0.53 16.13 -4.77
N LEU A 172 0.97 15.37 -3.77
CA LEU A 172 2.17 15.63 -2.96
C LEU A 172 3.20 14.51 -3.18
N PHE A 173 3.42 13.67 -2.15
CA PHE A 173 4.36 12.55 -2.15
C PHE A 173 3.60 11.24 -1.88
N PRO A 174 3.08 10.56 -2.93
CA PRO A 174 2.22 9.37 -2.76
C PRO A 174 2.89 8.20 -2.04
N SER A 175 4.22 8.11 -2.09
CA SER A 175 5.02 7.07 -1.44
C SER A 175 5.30 7.34 0.05
N VAL A 176 4.95 8.53 0.54
CA VAL A 176 5.18 8.96 1.93
C VAL A 176 3.85 9.01 2.67
N PRO A 177 3.74 8.45 3.90
CA PRO A 177 2.52 8.56 4.70
C PRO A 177 2.06 10.02 4.83
N PHE A 178 0.78 10.28 4.62
CA PHE A 178 0.29 11.66 4.50
C PHE A 178 0.54 12.49 5.76
N GLY A 179 0.35 11.90 6.95
CA GLY A 179 0.67 12.55 8.22
C GLY A 179 2.14 12.93 8.44
N TRP A 180 3.07 12.41 7.62
CA TRP A 180 4.49 12.82 7.66
C TRP A 180 4.76 14.06 6.79
N VAL A 181 3.87 14.35 5.84
CA VAL A 181 3.95 15.49 4.94
C VAL A 181 3.20 16.69 5.51
N LEU A 182 1.99 16.45 6.03
CA LEU A 182 1.08 17.47 6.56
C LEU A 182 0.50 17.06 7.91
N GLY A 183 0.67 17.94 8.91
CA GLY A 183 0.08 17.78 10.24
C GLY A 183 -1.13 18.69 10.47
N GLU A 184 -2.02 18.30 11.39
CA GLU A 184 -3.09 19.19 11.85
C GLU A 184 -2.53 20.44 12.56
N GLY A 185 -3.15 21.60 12.32
CA GLY A 185 -2.70 22.89 12.82
C GLY A 185 -1.57 23.54 12.00
N GLN A 186 -0.97 22.82 11.05
CA GLN A 186 0.08 23.37 10.18
C GLN A 186 -0.47 24.46 9.26
N VAL A 187 0.28 25.55 9.10
CA VAL A 187 0.00 26.59 8.11
C VAL A 187 0.76 26.26 6.84
N VAL A 188 0.06 26.27 5.70
CA VAL A 188 0.63 25.99 4.39
C VAL A 188 0.26 27.08 3.40
N GLU A 189 1.11 27.22 2.39
CA GLU A 189 0.92 28.13 1.26
C GLU A 189 0.90 27.33 -0.03
N GLY A 190 0.11 27.80 -0.99
CA GLY A 190 -0.09 27.07 -2.23
C GLY A 190 -1.01 27.79 -3.20
N LEU A 191 -1.21 27.17 -4.35
CA LEU A 191 -2.09 27.64 -5.40
C LEU A 191 -3.46 26.99 -5.25
N TYR A 192 -4.47 27.81 -4.95
CA TYR A 192 -5.85 27.38 -4.74
C TYR A 192 -6.68 27.65 -5.98
N ASP A 193 -7.32 26.59 -6.48
CA ASP A 193 -8.28 26.68 -7.57
C ASP A 193 -9.71 26.79 -7.01
N HIS A 194 -10.37 27.92 -7.29
CA HIS A 194 -11.72 28.19 -6.82
C HIS A 194 -12.79 27.27 -7.44
N GLU A 195 -12.54 26.70 -8.63
CA GLU A 195 -13.48 25.81 -9.30
C GLU A 195 -13.47 24.42 -8.65
N THR A 196 -12.29 23.84 -8.49
CA THR A 196 -12.15 22.46 -7.96
C THR A 196 -11.98 22.40 -6.44
N LYS A 197 -11.83 23.56 -5.79
CA LYS A 197 -11.57 23.70 -4.34
C LYS A 197 -10.30 22.99 -3.86
N ARG A 198 -9.38 22.69 -4.79
CA ARG A 198 -8.10 22.03 -4.50
C ARG A 198 -7.03 23.08 -4.24
N LEU A 199 -6.19 22.80 -3.26
CA LEU A 199 -4.98 23.57 -2.98
C LEU A 199 -3.77 22.72 -3.38
N ALA A 200 -3.01 23.19 -4.36
CA ALA A 200 -1.69 22.65 -4.67
C ALA A 200 -0.68 23.29 -3.71
N VAL A 201 -0.31 22.55 -2.66
CA VAL A 201 0.67 23.02 -1.66
C VAL A 201 2.06 23.08 -2.29
N GLU A 202 2.79 24.13 -1.95
CA GLU A 202 4.17 24.28 -2.40
C GLU A 202 5.07 23.21 -1.79
N SER A 203 5.50 22.27 -2.64
CA SER A 203 6.34 21.12 -2.29
C SER A 203 7.79 21.41 -2.69
N THR A 204 8.73 20.89 -1.89
CA THR A 204 10.16 21.05 -2.13
C THR A 204 10.66 19.85 -2.94
N HIS A 205 11.26 20.09 -4.11
CA HIS A 205 11.82 19.06 -4.98
C HIS A 205 13.29 19.37 -5.27
N PRO A 206 14.22 19.09 -4.34
CA PRO A 206 15.63 19.37 -4.55
C PRO A 206 16.19 18.42 -5.60
N ASP A 207 17.12 18.91 -6.42
CA ASP A 207 18.00 18.05 -7.21
C ASP A 207 19.21 17.60 -6.37
N SER A 208 20.10 16.80 -6.96
CA SER A 208 21.29 16.32 -6.25
C SER A 208 22.20 17.45 -5.75
N ALA A 209 22.28 18.56 -6.48
CA ALA A 209 23.08 19.72 -6.09
C ALA A 209 22.46 20.48 -4.91
N GLY A 210 21.15 20.71 -4.95
CA GLY A 210 20.36 21.30 -3.88
C GLY A 210 20.42 20.48 -2.60
N LEU A 211 20.38 19.15 -2.71
CA LEU A 211 20.55 18.26 -1.57
C LEU A 211 21.94 18.42 -0.91
N LEU A 212 22.99 18.54 -1.72
CA LEU A 212 24.37 18.75 -1.25
C LEU A 212 24.65 20.17 -0.72
N LEU A 213 23.84 21.16 -1.12
CA LEU A 213 23.86 22.50 -0.53
C LEU A 213 23.19 22.49 0.85
N ARG A 214 22.08 21.75 0.99
CA ARG A 214 21.38 21.60 2.27
C ARG A 214 22.18 20.75 3.27
N PHE A 215 22.78 19.67 2.78
CA PHE A 215 23.63 18.78 3.57
C PHE A 215 25.02 18.71 2.92
N PRO A 216 25.93 19.61 3.33
CA PRO A 216 27.31 19.59 2.89
C PRO A 216 28.01 18.24 3.14
N ASN A 217 29.16 18.05 2.50
CA ASN A 217 29.96 16.84 2.70
C ASN A 217 30.27 16.63 4.19
N ASP A 218 30.20 15.38 4.62
CA ASP A 218 30.41 14.93 6.01
C ASP A 218 29.25 15.23 6.99
N THR A 219 28.10 15.72 6.49
CA THR A 219 26.92 15.95 7.34
C THR A 219 26.20 14.64 7.67
N VAL A 220 25.90 14.41 8.94
CA VAL A 220 25.03 13.29 9.38
C VAL A 220 23.57 13.76 9.39
N THR A 221 22.69 13.02 8.71
CA THR A 221 21.23 13.27 8.69
C THR A 221 20.46 11.95 8.63
N LEU A 222 19.13 12.00 8.48
CA LEU A 222 18.28 10.83 8.39
C LEU A 222 17.97 10.46 6.94
N ALA A 223 17.85 9.16 6.68
CA ALA A 223 17.32 8.62 5.44
C ALA A 223 16.35 7.47 5.71
N LEU A 224 15.32 7.36 4.87
CA LEU A 224 14.37 6.26 4.87
C LEU A 224 14.87 5.14 3.96
N VAL A 225 14.81 3.91 4.45
CA VAL A 225 15.11 2.71 3.67
C VAL A 225 13.90 2.33 2.82
N THR A 226 14.03 2.35 1.49
CA THR A 226 12.92 2.06 0.56
C THR A 226 13.05 0.69 -0.12
N ALA A 227 14.27 0.17 -0.25
CA ALA A 227 14.52 -1.17 -0.76
C ALA A 227 15.77 -1.77 -0.12
N VAL A 228 15.78 -3.08 0.07
CA VAL A 228 16.94 -3.79 0.64
C VAL A 228 17.16 -5.10 -0.11
N SER A 229 18.42 -5.43 -0.35
CA SER A 229 18.89 -6.72 -0.83
C SER A 229 20.01 -7.23 0.10
N ARG A 230 20.57 -8.41 -0.20
CA ARG A 230 21.72 -8.95 0.55
C ARG A 230 22.98 -8.08 0.46
N GLN A 231 23.16 -7.33 -0.63
CA GLN A 231 24.42 -6.63 -0.94
C GLN A 231 24.27 -5.11 -1.12
N SER A 232 23.04 -4.60 -1.13
CA SER A 232 22.75 -3.18 -1.34
C SER A 232 21.43 -2.78 -0.70
N ALA A 233 21.26 -1.49 -0.46
CA ALA A 233 19.98 -0.90 -0.10
C ALA A 233 19.76 0.40 -0.88
N THR A 234 18.49 0.79 -1.04
CA THR A 234 18.11 2.11 -1.56
C THR A 234 17.61 2.95 -0.39
N LEU A 235 18.26 4.08 -0.17
CA LEU A 235 17.95 5.03 0.88
C LEU A 235 17.53 6.35 0.26
N VAL A 236 16.58 7.05 0.90
CA VAL A 236 16.12 8.38 0.47
C VAL A 236 16.25 9.38 1.61
N VAL A 237 17.04 10.43 1.39
CA VAL A 237 17.01 11.64 2.24
C VAL A 237 15.84 12.54 1.82
N HIS A 238 15.48 12.47 0.54
CA HIS A 238 14.31 13.09 -0.07
C HIS A 238 13.60 12.08 -0.99
N PRO A 239 12.26 12.00 -1.02
CA PRO A 239 11.51 11.00 -1.81
C PRO A 239 11.88 10.93 -3.30
N ASP A 240 12.22 12.07 -3.90
CA ASP A 240 12.56 12.15 -5.33
C ASP A 240 14.01 11.73 -5.66
N LEU A 241 14.85 11.54 -4.65
CA LEU A 241 16.28 11.27 -4.81
C LEU A 241 16.68 9.94 -4.14
N PRO A 242 16.32 8.79 -4.74
CA PRO A 242 16.80 7.49 -4.29
C PRO A 242 18.30 7.35 -4.51
N ILE A 243 19.02 7.00 -3.44
CA ILE A 243 20.47 6.77 -3.46
C ILE A 243 20.73 5.32 -3.08
N VAL A 244 21.44 4.61 -3.97
CA VAL A 244 21.84 3.22 -3.73
C VAL A 244 23.13 3.19 -2.92
N VAL A 245 23.11 2.44 -1.82
CA VAL A 245 24.29 2.15 -0.99
C VAL A 245 24.69 0.69 -1.16
N SER A 246 25.99 0.45 -1.20
CA SER A 246 26.57 -0.89 -1.25
C SER A 246 26.80 -1.45 0.15
N ARG A 247 27.09 -2.76 0.25
CA ARG A 247 27.52 -3.38 1.51
C ARG A 247 28.65 -2.62 2.19
N ALA A 248 29.65 -2.17 1.44
CA ALA A 248 30.81 -1.43 1.99
C ALA A 248 30.44 -0.05 2.54
N ASP A 249 29.34 0.55 2.08
CA ASP A 249 28.81 1.81 2.63
C ASP A 249 28.05 1.57 3.94
N VAL A 250 27.44 0.39 4.09
CA VAL A 250 26.64 0.03 5.26
C VAL A 250 27.50 -0.56 6.37
N SER A 251 28.45 -1.43 6.02
CA SER A 251 29.33 -2.10 6.96
C SER A 251 30.76 -2.27 6.46
N SER A 252 31.67 -2.10 7.42
CA SER A 252 33.03 -2.62 7.48
C SER A 252 33.27 -4.05 7.01
N ASN A 253 32.39 -4.96 7.44
CA ASN A 253 32.68 -6.37 7.40
C ASN A 253 32.21 -6.99 6.07
N GLU A 254 33.07 -7.76 5.43
CA GLU A 254 32.78 -8.48 4.18
C GLU A 254 31.74 -9.58 4.33
N LEU A 255 31.58 -10.11 5.54
CA LEU A 255 30.61 -11.16 5.85
C LEU A 255 29.21 -10.62 6.17
N ASP A 256 29.05 -9.29 6.32
CA ASP A 256 27.75 -8.70 6.63
C ASP A 256 26.83 -8.70 5.43
N LEU A 257 25.55 -9.01 5.68
CA LEU A 257 24.48 -8.89 4.70
C LEU A 257 23.65 -7.65 5.03
N VAL A 258 23.35 -6.85 4.00
CA VAL A 258 22.67 -5.56 4.17
C VAL A 258 21.23 -5.75 4.69
N ASP A 259 20.55 -6.83 4.30
CA ASP A 259 19.20 -7.22 4.74
C ASP A 259 19.10 -7.64 6.21
N LEU A 260 20.22 -7.99 6.83
CA LEU A 260 20.28 -8.22 8.27
C LEU A 260 20.40 -6.90 9.05
N LEU A 261 21.03 -5.88 8.47
CA LEU A 261 21.32 -4.60 9.12
C LEU A 261 20.25 -3.53 8.90
N LEU A 262 19.50 -3.61 7.79
CA LEU A 262 18.48 -2.64 7.39
C LEU A 262 17.17 -3.36 7.02
N ALA A 263 16.01 -2.75 7.30
CA ALA A 263 14.73 -3.13 6.70
C ALA A 263 14.07 -1.97 5.97
N VAL A 264 13.25 -2.34 4.98
CA VAL A 264 12.36 -1.41 4.29
C VAL A 264 11.41 -0.76 5.29
N GLY A 265 11.36 0.57 5.24
CA GLY A 265 10.57 1.41 6.14
C GLY A 265 11.34 1.95 7.34
N ASP A 266 12.56 1.46 7.60
CA ASP A 266 13.40 1.98 8.69
C ASP A 266 13.89 3.40 8.36
N VAL A 267 13.97 4.26 9.38
CA VAL A 267 14.67 5.54 9.30
C VAL A 267 16.02 5.38 10.00
N VAL A 268 17.09 5.70 9.29
CA VAL A 268 18.47 5.47 9.76
C VAL A 268 19.32 6.71 9.60
N ARG A 269 20.30 6.88 10.50
CA ARG A 269 21.34 7.90 10.37
C ARG A 269 22.27 7.55 9.22
N VAL A 270 22.59 8.54 8.39
CA VAL A 270 23.48 8.44 7.25
C VAL A 270 24.40 9.65 7.18
N ARG A 271 25.65 9.43 6.78
CA ARG A 271 26.61 10.48 6.43
C ARG A 271 26.51 10.81 4.95
N MET A 272 26.33 12.08 4.64
CA MET A 272 26.32 12.64 3.29
C MET A 272 27.75 12.82 2.80
N LEU A 273 28.09 12.20 1.68
CA LEU A 273 29.41 12.27 1.05
C LEU A 273 29.31 12.73 -0.40
N ARG A 274 30.39 13.30 -0.92
CA ARG A 274 30.60 13.50 -2.36
C ARG A 274 31.66 12.53 -2.86
N ASP A 275 31.35 11.82 -3.94
CA ASP A 275 32.37 11.02 -4.62
C ASP A 275 33.34 11.91 -5.42
N ALA A 276 34.38 11.31 -5.98
CA ALA A 276 35.39 12.00 -6.78
C ALA A 276 34.81 12.67 -8.04
N GLN A 277 33.61 12.26 -8.47
CA GLN A 277 32.88 12.78 -9.61
C GLN A 277 31.81 13.83 -9.18
N GLY A 278 31.76 14.18 -7.90
CA GLY A 278 30.84 15.17 -7.34
C GLY A 278 29.42 14.67 -7.09
N ARG A 279 29.16 13.37 -7.19
CA ARG A 279 27.83 12.76 -6.96
C ARG A 279 27.59 12.52 -5.48
N THR A 280 26.33 12.61 -5.08
CA THR A 280 25.89 12.31 -3.72
C THR A 280 26.05 10.81 -3.42
N ARG A 281 26.73 10.50 -2.33
CA ARG A 281 26.87 9.16 -1.76
C ARG A 281 26.47 9.18 -0.30
N LEU A 282 25.94 8.06 0.20
CA LEU A 282 25.60 7.88 1.60
C LEU A 282 26.50 6.82 2.22
N ARG A 283 26.84 6.99 3.50
CA ARG A 283 27.58 5.99 4.29
C ARG A 283 26.99 5.87 5.68
N LEU A 284 26.95 4.63 6.20
CA LEU A 284 26.45 4.29 7.55
C LEU A 284 27.53 3.64 8.40
N SER A 285 28.58 3.08 7.79
CA SER A 285 29.60 2.29 8.48
C SER A 285 30.46 3.06 9.49
N ASP A 286 30.46 4.39 9.42
CA ASP A 286 31.26 5.33 10.20
C ASP A 286 30.41 6.43 10.84
N VAL A 287 29.15 6.13 11.16
CA VAL A 287 28.22 7.04 11.84
C VAL A 287 28.05 6.57 13.28
N ASP A 288 28.41 7.43 14.22
CA ASP A 288 28.26 7.19 15.66
C ASP A 288 26.99 7.87 16.22
N ASP A 289 26.42 7.31 17.28
CA ASP A 289 25.14 7.77 17.87
C ASP A 289 25.26 9.13 18.58
N ASP A 290 26.46 9.59 18.91
CA ASP A 290 26.75 10.85 19.58
C ASP A 290 27.07 12.00 18.61
N GLU A 291 27.15 11.73 17.31
CA GLU A 291 27.40 12.75 16.30
C GLU A 291 26.21 13.73 16.15
N PRO A 292 26.49 15.03 15.89
CA PRO A 292 25.43 16.01 15.65
C PRO A 292 24.55 15.65 14.45
N LEU A 293 23.27 15.43 14.71
CA LEU A 293 22.29 15.10 13.67
C LEU A 293 21.69 16.36 13.05
N ALA A 294 21.93 16.57 11.75
CA ALA A 294 21.29 17.64 11.00
C ALA A 294 19.80 17.32 10.77
N THR A 295 18.94 18.29 11.09
CA THR A 295 17.49 18.18 10.94
C THR A 295 17.11 17.80 9.51
N ALA A 296 16.28 16.76 9.38
CA ALA A 296 15.75 16.32 8.10
C ALA A 296 14.97 17.44 7.39
N MET A 297 14.84 17.34 6.06
CA MET A 297 14.10 18.33 5.28
C MET A 297 12.61 18.32 5.62
N SER A 298 11.94 19.43 5.35
CA SER A 298 10.48 19.46 5.24
C SER A 298 10.11 19.23 3.78
N LEU A 299 9.09 18.42 3.53
CA LEU A 299 8.63 18.12 2.16
C LEU A 299 7.78 19.24 1.56
N VAL A 300 7.14 20.03 2.43
CA VAL A 300 6.35 21.21 2.06
C VAL A 300 6.86 22.43 2.80
N THR A 301 6.70 23.60 2.19
CA THR A 301 7.10 24.87 2.82
C THR A 301 6.35 25.07 4.14
N GLY A 302 7.09 25.37 5.21
CA GLY A 302 6.52 25.54 6.56
C GLY A 302 6.14 24.23 7.26
N GLY A 303 6.46 23.06 6.68
CA GLY A 303 6.21 21.76 7.29
C GLY A 303 7.24 21.34 8.33
N ALA A 304 6.86 20.33 9.12
CA ALA A 304 7.79 19.65 10.01
C ALA A 304 8.79 18.79 9.22
N PRO A 305 9.93 18.41 9.82
CA PRO A 305 10.82 17.41 9.24
C PRO A 305 10.06 16.12 8.94
N TRP A 306 10.26 15.58 7.74
CA TRP A 306 9.52 14.40 7.31
C TRP A 306 10.05 13.11 7.95
N LEU A 307 11.34 13.09 8.29
CA LEU A 307 12.01 11.99 8.98
C LEU A 307 12.35 12.36 10.43
N GLU A 308 12.12 11.40 11.32
CA GLU A 308 12.51 11.41 12.73
C GLU A 308 13.00 10.00 13.10
N GLU A 309 13.88 9.87 14.11
CA GLU A 309 14.55 8.60 14.43
C GLU A 309 13.59 7.47 14.85
N ASP A 310 12.45 7.83 15.43
CA ASP A 310 11.42 6.89 15.90
C ASP A 310 10.30 6.68 14.88
N ARG A 311 10.36 7.33 13.70
CA ARG A 311 9.41 7.13 12.61
C ARG A 311 9.82 5.93 11.76
N HIS A 312 8.84 5.12 11.37
CA HIS A 312 9.04 4.02 10.44
C HIS A 312 7.81 3.83 9.56
N ILE A 313 8.02 3.54 8.28
CA ILE A 313 6.91 3.18 7.39
C ILE A 313 6.53 1.74 7.66
N VAL A 314 5.33 1.53 8.20
CA VAL A 314 4.69 0.22 8.18
C VAL A 314 4.36 -0.11 6.74
N ALA A 315 5.26 -0.82 6.05
CA ALA A 315 4.94 -1.43 4.77
C ALA A 315 3.66 -2.24 4.95
N VAL A 316 2.55 -1.72 4.43
CA VAL A 316 1.31 -2.47 4.28
C VAL A 316 1.67 -3.59 3.32
N VAL A 317 1.89 -4.79 3.84
CA VAL A 317 1.98 -5.98 3.00
C VAL A 317 0.68 -6.00 2.21
N PRO A 318 0.69 -5.83 0.88
CA PRO A 318 -0.54 -5.96 0.11
C PRO A 318 -1.11 -7.34 0.45
N PRO A 319 -2.39 -7.44 0.84
CA PRO A 319 -2.97 -8.74 1.16
C PRO A 319 -2.66 -9.68 0.00
N GLU A 320 -2.11 -10.86 0.32
CA GLU A 320 -2.02 -11.93 -0.67
C GLU A 320 -3.41 -12.09 -1.30
N PRO A 321 -3.50 -12.27 -2.62
CA PRO A 321 -4.79 -12.31 -3.28
C PRO A 321 -5.61 -13.42 -2.65
N GLU A 322 -6.73 -13.06 -2.01
CA GLU A 322 -7.77 -14.01 -1.69
C GLU A 322 -8.11 -14.72 -3.01
N VAL A 323 -7.77 -16.01 -3.06
CA VAL A 323 -8.19 -16.88 -4.13
C VAL A 323 -9.71 -16.91 -4.05
N ALA A 324 -10.36 -16.20 -4.96
CA ALA A 324 -11.81 -16.22 -5.07
C ALA A 324 -12.29 -17.68 -5.06
N PRO A 325 -13.30 -18.04 -4.25
CA PRO A 325 -13.78 -19.40 -4.20
C PRO A 325 -14.26 -19.80 -5.59
N VAL A 326 -13.60 -20.80 -6.17
CA VAL A 326 -14.05 -21.46 -7.38
C VAL A 326 -15.39 -22.10 -7.05
N VAL A 327 -16.48 -21.52 -7.57
CA VAL A 327 -17.78 -22.18 -7.56
C VAL A 327 -17.63 -23.41 -8.43
N ALA A 328 -17.41 -24.56 -7.79
CA ALA A 328 -17.40 -25.85 -8.44
C ALA A 328 -18.79 -26.10 -9.01
N VAL A 329 -18.93 -25.91 -10.33
CA VAL A 329 -20.08 -26.44 -11.06
C VAL A 329 -19.91 -27.95 -11.07
N SER A 330 -20.69 -28.63 -10.23
CA SER A 330 -20.76 -30.08 -10.14
C SER A 330 -20.94 -30.68 -11.53
N ALA A 331 -19.94 -31.46 -11.97
CA ALA A 331 -20.01 -32.28 -13.16
C ALA A 331 -21.09 -33.37 -12.98
N GLY A 332 -22.30 -33.06 -13.43
CA GLY A 332 -23.38 -34.03 -13.58
C GLY A 332 -23.07 -35.02 -14.70
N ARG A 333 -23.07 -36.30 -14.35
CA ARG A 333 -22.93 -37.50 -15.20
C ARG A 333 -23.44 -37.32 -16.64
N VAL A 334 -22.55 -37.67 -17.57
CA VAL A 334 -22.87 -37.94 -18.98
C VAL A 334 -23.76 -39.18 -19.06
N ALA A 335 -25.05 -39.00 -19.36
CA ALA A 335 -25.90 -40.07 -19.85
C ALA A 335 -25.97 -39.97 -21.38
N ALA A 336 -25.49 -41.01 -22.05
CA ALA A 336 -25.52 -41.14 -23.50
C ALA A 336 -26.97 -41.12 -24.00
N VAL A 337 -27.31 -40.15 -24.85
CA VAL A 337 -28.55 -40.14 -25.63
C VAL A 337 -28.22 -40.54 -27.06
N ARG A 338 -28.90 -41.61 -27.50
CA ARG A 338 -28.83 -42.17 -28.84
C ARG A 338 -29.33 -41.16 -29.89
N VAL A 339 -28.62 -41.15 -31.01
CA VAL A 339 -28.96 -40.47 -32.26
C VAL A 339 -30.30 -41.03 -32.79
N ALA A 340 -31.26 -40.14 -33.04
CA ALA A 340 -32.43 -40.41 -33.87
C ALA A 340 -32.56 -39.31 -34.93
N ALA A 341 -32.92 -39.74 -36.14
CA ALA A 341 -32.74 -39.05 -37.40
C ALA A 341 -33.62 -37.80 -37.61
N VAL A 342 -33.12 -36.95 -38.49
CA VAL A 342 -33.69 -35.69 -39.01
C VAL A 342 -34.91 -35.95 -39.92
N PRO A 343 -35.98 -35.13 -39.82
CA PRO A 343 -36.80 -34.78 -40.98
C PRO A 343 -36.65 -33.30 -41.37
N ALA A 344 -36.71 -33.05 -42.68
CA ALA A 344 -36.53 -31.76 -43.37
C ALA A 344 -37.72 -30.77 -43.15
N PRO A 345 -37.59 -29.49 -43.57
CA PRO A 345 -38.32 -28.36 -42.97
C PRO A 345 -39.68 -28.06 -43.62
N ALA A 346 -40.59 -27.49 -42.83
CA ALA A 346 -41.87 -26.94 -43.30
C ALA A 346 -41.87 -25.40 -43.27
N ALA A 347 -42.49 -24.80 -44.29
CA ALA A 347 -42.56 -23.37 -44.60
C ALA A 347 -43.48 -22.55 -43.64
N PRO A 348 -43.39 -21.20 -43.62
CA PRO A 348 -43.90 -20.34 -42.55
C PRO A 348 -45.38 -19.90 -42.73
N ARG A 349 -46.04 -19.59 -41.61
CA ARG A 349 -47.39 -18.98 -41.54
C ARG A 349 -47.32 -17.50 -41.10
N PRO A 350 -48.29 -16.64 -41.52
CA PRO A 350 -48.27 -15.18 -41.32
C PRO A 350 -48.73 -14.72 -39.92
N PRO A 351 -48.43 -13.46 -39.52
CA PRO A 351 -48.62 -12.94 -38.16
C PRO A 351 -50.02 -12.33 -37.88
N SER A 352 -50.43 -12.41 -36.61
CA SER A 352 -51.64 -11.81 -36.02
C SER A 352 -51.36 -10.41 -35.44
N PRO A 353 -52.34 -9.49 -35.42
CA PRO A 353 -52.13 -8.08 -35.04
C PRO A 353 -52.20 -7.78 -33.54
N THR A 354 -51.44 -6.75 -33.14
CA THR A 354 -51.26 -6.16 -31.81
C THR A 354 -52.41 -5.20 -31.42
N PRO A 355 -52.85 -5.16 -30.15
CA PRO A 355 -53.73 -4.10 -29.63
C PRO A 355 -52.95 -2.83 -29.25
N GLY A 356 -53.46 -1.67 -29.67
CA GLY A 356 -52.89 -0.34 -29.41
C GLY A 356 -53.16 0.23 -28.00
N PRO A 357 -52.57 1.39 -27.68
CA PRO A 357 -52.36 1.87 -26.31
C PRO A 357 -53.57 2.60 -25.70
N GLY A 358 -53.92 2.26 -24.46
CA GLY A 358 -54.93 2.95 -23.65
C GLY A 358 -54.41 4.25 -23.03
N MET A 359 -55.10 5.36 -23.30
CA MET A 359 -54.86 6.67 -22.71
C MET A 359 -55.50 6.84 -21.31
N ARG A 360 -54.96 7.84 -20.62
CA ARG A 360 -55.10 8.22 -19.20
C ARG A 360 -56.52 8.61 -18.77
N ARG A 361 -56.80 8.43 -17.47
CA ARG A 361 -57.91 9.06 -16.74
C ARG A 361 -57.64 10.55 -16.53
N ALA A 362 -58.65 11.39 -16.77
CA ALA A 362 -58.69 12.78 -16.38
C ALA A 362 -60.01 13.10 -15.65
N ALA A 363 -59.94 14.16 -14.84
CA ALA A 363 -60.77 14.47 -13.69
C ALA A 363 -62.23 14.88 -13.97
N VAL A 364 -63.06 14.71 -12.95
CA VAL A 364 -64.41 15.27 -12.84
C VAL A 364 -64.30 16.73 -12.39
N GLY A 365 -64.75 17.66 -13.23
CA GLY A 365 -64.90 19.07 -12.95
C GLY A 365 -66.34 19.53 -13.21
N GLN A 366 -66.85 20.37 -12.31
CA GLN A 366 -68.22 20.87 -12.25
C GLN A 366 -68.54 21.95 -13.30
N SER A 367 -69.86 22.16 -13.47
CA SER A 367 -70.56 23.42 -13.81
C SER A 367 -70.76 23.80 -15.29
N GLY A 368 -72.01 24.19 -15.62
CA GLY A 368 -72.25 25.27 -16.58
C GLY A 368 -73.29 25.08 -17.69
N VAL A 369 -74.58 25.21 -17.34
CA VAL A 369 -75.67 25.98 -18.01
C VAL A 369 -75.81 25.99 -19.55
N GLY A 370 -77.03 25.69 -20.02
CA GLY A 370 -77.54 26.16 -21.32
C GLY A 370 -78.94 25.64 -21.68
N ALA A 371 -80.00 26.34 -21.27
CA ALA A 371 -81.34 26.28 -21.90
C ALA A 371 -81.35 27.14 -23.18
N PRO A 372 -82.28 26.98 -24.15
CA PRO A 372 -83.69 27.41 -24.00
C PRO A 372 -84.72 26.42 -24.62
N ALA A 373 -85.88 26.23 -23.96
CA ALA A 373 -87.19 26.82 -24.23
C ALA A 373 -87.89 26.35 -25.54
N LEU A 374 -89.12 25.84 -25.42
CA LEU A 374 -90.34 26.51 -25.93
C LEU A 374 -91.60 25.60 -25.89
N PHE A 375 -92.70 26.17 -25.33
CA PHE A 375 -94.14 25.90 -25.54
C PHE A 375 -94.72 24.48 -25.24
N ALA A 376 -95.93 24.26 -24.72
CA ALA A 376 -96.99 25.10 -24.18
C ALA A 376 -98.01 24.21 -23.41
N SER A 377 -98.33 24.60 -22.18
CA SER A 377 -99.67 24.83 -21.63
C SER A 377 -100.87 23.93 -21.99
N ALA A 378 -101.32 23.20 -20.96
CA ALA A 378 -102.68 23.13 -20.39
C ALA A 378 -103.93 22.84 -21.27
N ALA A 379 -104.64 21.76 -20.91
CA ALA A 379 -106.10 21.71 -20.78
C ALA A 379 -106.48 20.46 -19.97
N ARG A 380 -106.82 20.60 -18.69
CA ARG A 380 -108.17 20.71 -18.10
C ARG A 380 -109.09 19.49 -18.32
N ALA A 381 -109.53 18.97 -17.19
CA ALA A 381 -110.33 17.79 -16.98
C ALA A 381 -111.85 18.03 -17.07
N ALA A 382 -112.55 16.90 -17.28
CA ALA A 382 -113.96 16.58 -17.02
C ALA A 382 -115.01 17.00 -18.07
N PRO A 383 -116.19 16.31 -18.14
CA PRO A 383 -116.51 14.90 -17.86
C PRO A 383 -117.25 14.23 -19.05
N ALA A 384 -117.30 12.89 -19.11
CA ALA A 384 -118.22 12.17 -20.00
C ALA A 384 -118.88 11.01 -19.26
N ALA A 385 -120.21 10.98 -19.36
CA ALA A 385 -121.15 10.10 -18.67
C ALA A 385 -121.15 8.66 -19.24
N PRO A 386 -121.82 7.71 -18.56
CA PRO A 386 -121.52 6.28 -18.65
C PRO A 386 -122.23 5.62 -19.83
N VAL A 387 -121.57 4.63 -20.44
CA VAL A 387 -122.22 3.66 -21.31
C VAL A 387 -121.73 2.26 -20.93
N SER A 388 -122.71 1.37 -20.85
CA SER A 388 -122.71 0.08 -20.18
C SER A 388 -121.91 -1.04 -20.88
N ARG A 389 -121.49 -1.97 -20.02
CA ARG A 389 -121.45 -3.44 -20.17
C ARG A 389 -120.37 -4.11 -21.04
N GLU A 390 -119.90 -5.20 -20.44
CA GLU A 390 -119.20 -6.38 -20.99
C GLU A 390 -117.67 -6.33 -21.08
N ALA A 391 -117.05 -6.86 -20.03
CA ALA A 391 -115.66 -7.31 -20.02
C ALA A 391 -115.49 -8.59 -20.86
N PRO A 392 -114.49 -8.68 -21.75
CA PRO A 392 -114.04 -9.96 -22.27
C PRO A 392 -112.91 -10.51 -21.37
N ALA A 393 -113.07 -11.76 -20.95
CA ALA A 393 -112.22 -12.49 -19.99
C ALA A 393 -110.77 -12.78 -20.44
N VAL A 394 -110.24 -12.07 -21.45
CA VAL A 394 -108.87 -12.28 -21.98
C VAL A 394 -107.84 -11.37 -21.31
N VAL A 395 -108.23 -10.16 -20.88
CA VAL A 395 -107.34 -9.18 -20.21
C VAL A 395 -106.97 -9.62 -18.78
N SER A 396 -107.82 -10.42 -18.13
CA SER A 396 -107.57 -10.93 -16.77
C SER A 396 -106.47 -12.01 -16.71
N LEU A 397 -106.28 -12.79 -17.78
CA LEU A 397 -105.26 -13.84 -17.83
C LEU A 397 -103.85 -13.28 -18.07
N GLU A 398 -103.71 -12.27 -18.95
CA GLU A 398 -102.44 -11.57 -19.19
C GLU A 398 -101.98 -10.76 -17.96
N VAL A 399 -102.91 -10.07 -17.29
CA VAL A 399 -102.62 -9.36 -16.03
C VAL A 399 -102.22 -10.34 -14.92
N ALA A 400 -102.83 -11.53 -14.86
CA ALA A 400 -102.43 -12.58 -13.92
C ALA A 400 -101.02 -13.15 -14.25
N ALA A 401 -100.72 -13.39 -15.53
CA ALA A 401 -99.41 -13.86 -15.97
C ALA A 401 -98.29 -12.85 -15.66
N LEU A 402 -98.54 -11.56 -15.89
CA LEU A 402 -97.62 -10.47 -15.54
C LEU A 402 -97.39 -10.35 -14.03
N ARG A 403 -98.41 -10.56 -13.19
CA ARG A 403 -98.26 -10.59 -11.73
C ARG A 403 -97.39 -11.75 -11.25
N VAL A 404 -97.53 -12.93 -11.86
CA VAL A 404 -96.68 -14.09 -11.56
C VAL A 404 -95.23 -13.86 -12.04
N ALA A 405 -95.05 -13.27 -13.22
CA ALA A 405 -93.74 -12.90 -13.74
C ALA A 405 -93.05 -11.85 -12.86
N LEU A 406 -93.78 -10.83 -12.39
CA LEU A 406 -93.29 -9.81 -11.48
C LEU A 406 -92.90 -10.42 -10.12
N ALA A 407 -93.73 -11.30 -9.55
CA ALA A 407 -93.42 -12.00 -8.31
C ALA A 407 -92.14 -12.86 -8.43
N ARG A 408 -91.98 -13.58 -9.55
CA ARG A 408 -90.76 -14.36 -9.83
C ARG A 408 -89.54 -13.45 -10.03
N ALA A 409 -89.67 -12.34 -10.74
CA ALA A 409 -88.60 -11.37 -10.93
C ALA A 409 -88.19 -10.72 -9.60
N SER A 410 -89.15 -10.31 -8.77
CA SER A 410 -88.88 -9.76 -7.43
C SER A 410 -88.22 -10.78 -6.50
N ALA A 411 -88.63 -12.05 -6.53
CA ALA A 411 -87.98 -13.12 -5.79
C ALA A 411 -86.53 -13.34 -6.28
N ARG A 412 -86.30 -13.30 -7.60
CA ARG A 412 -84.97 -13.41 -8.20
C ARG A 412 -84.06 -12.24 -7.82
N VAL A 413 -84.58 -11.01 -7.81
CA VAL A 413 -83.84 -9.82 -7.36
C VAL A 413 -83.43 -9.95 -5.90
N ARG A 414 -84.35 -10.35 -4.99
CA ARG A 414 -84.00 -10.59 -3.58
C ARG A 414 -82.94 -11.69 -3.40
N GLN A 415 -83.00 -12.74 -4.21
CA GLN A 415 -81.99 -13.80 -4.21
C GLN A 415 -80.63 -13.29 -4.70
N LEU A 416 -80.60 -12.47 -5.76
CA LEU A 416 -79.37 -11.88 -6.26
C LEU A 416 -78.78 -10.86 -5.28
N GLU A 417 -79.61 -10.07 -4.61
CA GLU A 417 -79.19 -9.11 -3.59
C GLU A 417 -78.56 -9.80 -2.36
N THR A 418 -79.14 -10.93 -1.92
CA THR A 418 -78.58 -11.73 -0.82
C THR A 418 -77.25 -12.37 -1.22
N SER A 419 -77.17 -13.02 -2.38
CA SER A 419 -75.90 -13.57 -2.89
C SER A 419 -74.83 -12.48 -3.12
N ALA A 420 -75.22 -11.28 -3.55
CA ALA A 420 -74.28 -10.17 -3.73
C ALA A 420 -73.75 -9.62 -2.39
N ARG A 421 -74.58 -9.61 -1.33
CA ARG A 421 -74.13 -9.23 0.03
C ARG A 421 -73.15 -10.25 0.59
N GLU A 422 -73.46 -11.55 0.49
CA GLU A 422 -72.57 -12.63 0.92
C GLU A 422 -71.21 -12.58 0.19
N GLN A 423 -71.21 -12.32 -1.12
CA GLN A 423 -69.98 -12.17 -1.89
C GLN A 423 -69.15 -10.95 -1.47
N ARG A 424 -69.79 -9.84 -1.09
CA ARG A 424 -69.09 -8.64 -0.59
C ARG A 424 -68.45 -8.91 0.77
N GLU A 425 -69.19 -9.52 1.70
CA GLU A 425 -68.67 -9.91 3.01
C GLU A 425 -67.50 -10.90 2.89
N GLN A 426 -67.59 -11.88 1.99
CA GLN A 426 -66.48 -12.81 1.72
C GLN A 426 -65.25 -12.12 1.12
N ARG A 427 -65.43 -11.12 0.25
CA ARG A 427 -64.32 -10.34 -0.30
C ARG A 427 -63.65 -9.49 0.77
N GLU A 428 -64.43 -8.78 1.58
CA GLU A 428 -63.92 -7.98 2.70
C GLU A 428 -63.16 -8.84 3.71
N GLN A 429 -63.67 -10.04 4.04
CA GLN A 429 -62.96 -10.97 4.93
C GLN A 429 -61.64 -11.48 4.33
N ARG A 430 -61.59 -11.74 3.01
CA ARG A 430 -60.34 -12.15 2.33
C ARG A 430 -59.33 -11.00 2.32
N GLU A 431 -59.74 -9.80 1.96
CA GLU A 431 -58.89 -8.61 1.96
C GLU A 431 -58.35 -8.32 3.37
N GLN A 432 -59.17 -8.47 4.42
CA GLN A 432 -58.71 -8.31 5.80
C GLN A 432 -57.69 -9.37 6.23
N ARG A 433 -57.84 -10.63 5.79
CA ARG A 433 -56.87 -11.71 6.07
C ARG A 433 -55.55 -11.46 5.35
N GLU A 434 -55.59 -11.13 4.06
CA GLU A 434 -54.39 -10.82 3.28
C GLU A 434 -53.66 -9.59 3.85
N GLN A 435 -54.39 -8.57 4.30
CA GLN A 435 -53.78 -7.40 4.96
C GLN A 435 -53.12 -7.75 6.29
N ARG A 436 -53.70 -8.66 7.09
CA ARG A 436 -53.09 -9.13 8.35
C ARG A 436 -51.82 -9.93 8.08
N GLU A 437 -51.87 -10.89 7.16
CA GLU A 437 -50.70 -11.68 6.78
C GLU A 437 -49.57 -10.80 6.21
N GLN A 438 -49.90 -9.79 5.39
CA GLN A 438 -48.92 -8.84 4.88
C GLN A 438 -48.30 -7.99 5.99
N ARG A 439 -49.06 -7.59 7.01
CA ARG A 439 -48.53 -6.84 8.17
C ARG A 439 -47.58 -7.71 8.99
N GLU A 440 -47.98 -8.94 9.30
CA GLU A 440 -47.15 -9.89 10.04
C GLU A 440 -45.85 -10.22 9.28
N GLN A 441 -45.92 -10.43 7.96
CA GLN A 441 -44.71 -10.64 7.14
C GLN A 441 -43.80 -9.41 7.10
N ARG A 442 -44.35 -8.19 7.09
CA ARG A 442 -43.55 -6.95 7.15
C ARG A 442 -42.85 -6.82 8.50
N GLU A 443 -43.57 -7.04 9.61
CA GLU A 443 -43.01 -7.01 10.96
C GLU A 443 -41.89 -8.05 11.13
N GLN A 444 -42.09 -9.28 10.65
CA GLN A 444 -41.06 -10.32 10.68
C GLN A 444 -39.81 -9.94 9.87
N ARG A 445 -39.98 -9.35 8.68
CA ARG A 445 -38.85 -8.88 7.85
C ARG A 445 -38.10 -7.74 8.51
N GLU A 446 -38.80 -6.81 9.15
CA GLU A 446 -38.19 -5.70 9.90
C GLU A 446 -37.39 -6.22 11.10
N LEU A 447 -37.94 -7.17 11.86
CA LEU A 447 -37.23 -7.83 12.97
C LEU A 447 -35.96 -8.55 12.50
N HIS A 448 -36.03 -9.34 11.43
CA HIS A 448 -34.86 -10.00 10.86
C HIS A 448 -33.81 -9.01 10.36
N ALA A 449 -34.24 -7.92 9.70
CA ALA A 449 -33.33 -6.87 9.24
C ALA A 449 -32.65 -6.14 10.42
N GLN A 450 -33.39 -5.84 11.50
CA GLN A 450 -32.84 -5.23 12.71
C GLN A 450 -31.85 -6.15 13.43
N GLN A 451 -32.16 -7.44 13.53
CA GLN A 451 -31.24 -8.44 14.10
C GLN A 451 -29.96 -8.55 13.27
N GLY A 452 -30.08 -8.62 11.94
CA GLY A 452 -28.94 -8.64 11.02
C GLY A 452 -28.06 -7.38 11.13
N ALA A 453 -28.69 -6.19 11.20
CA ALA A 453 -27.97 -4.93 11.38
C ALA A 453 -27.22 -4.85 12.72
N THR A 454 -27.83 -5.33 13.81
CA THR A 454 -27.18 -5.39 15.12
C THR A 454 -25.99 -6.36 15.11
N SER A 455 -26.15 -7.53 14.52
CA SER A 455 -25.07 -8.52 14.38
C SER A 455 -23.89 -7.95 13.58
N ALA A 456 -24.17 -7.32 12.44
CA ALA A 456 -23.14 -6.71 11.60
C ALA A 456 -22.39 -5.57 12.30
N ARG A 457 -23.08 -4.78 13.14
CA ARG A 457 -22.42 -3.74 13.94
C ARG A 457 -21.47 -4.31 14.98
N LEU A 458 -21.90 -5.35 15.70
CA LEU A 458 -21.05 -6.03 16.68
C LEU A 458 -19.81 -6.66 16.02
N GLU A 459 -19.97 -7.26 14.85
CA GLU A 459 -18.85 -7.80 14.06
C GLU A 459 -17.89 -6.71 13.60
N LEU A 460 -18.40 -5.56 13.12
CA LEU A 460 -17.57 -4.42 12.73
C LEU A 460 -16.76 -3.88 13.91
N ASP A 461 -17.38 -3.76 15.09
CA ASP A 461 -16.72 -3.31 16.31
C ASP A 461 -15.62 -4.29 16.74
N GLN A 462 -15.88 -5.60 16.66
CA GLN A 462 -14.89 -6.65 16.94
C GLN A 462 -13.70 -6.58 15.98
N LEU A 463 -13.95 -6.52 14.67
CA LEU A 463 -12.91 -6.42 13.65
C LEU A 463 -12.10 -5.13 13.78
N THR A 464 -12.74 -4.02 14.17
CA THR A 464 -12.06 -2.74 14.41
C THR A 464 -11.13 -2.84 15.63
N ALA A 465 -11.59 -3.47 16.72
CA ALA A 465 -10.78 -3.69 17.90
C ALA A 465 -9.59 -4.63 17.62
N GLU A 466 -9.82 -5.71 16.86
CA GLU A 466 -8.79 -6.66 16.45
C GLU A 466 -7.75 -6.00 15.54
N ASN A 467 -8.18 -5.22 14.53
CA ASN A 467 -7.26 -4.43 13.70
C ASN A 467 -6.43 -3.46 14.54
N GLY A 468 -7.05 -2.79 15.51
CA GLY A 468 -6.34 -1.91 16.44
C GLY A 468 -5.29 -2.66 17.27
N ARG A 469 -5.60 -3.89 17.71
CA ARG A 469 -4.66 -4.77 18.43
C ARG A 469 -3.51 -5.21 17.54
N LEU A 470 -3.79 -5.75 16.35
CA LEU A 470 -2.79 -6.23 15.41
C LEU A 470 -1.83 -5.10 14.97
N ARG A 471 -2.35 -3.88 14.77
CA ARG A 471 -1.52 -2.70 14.48
C ARG A 471 -0.53 -2.39 15.61
N ARG A 472 -0.96 -2.51 16.87
CA ARG A 472 -0.08 -2.32 18.04
C ARG A 472 0.97 -3.42 18.14
N GLU A 473 0.58 -4.69 17.99
CA GLU A 473 1.50 -5.83 18.01
C GLU A 473 2.55 -5.72 16.90
N LEU A 474 2.15 -5.32 15.69
CA LEU A 474 3.06 -5.11 14.56
C LEU A 474 4.05 -3.96 14.83
N SER A 475 3.57 -2.85 15.39
CA SER A 475 4.43 -1.72 15.78
C SER A 475 5.45 -2.13 16.85
N GLN A 476 5.01 -2.89 17.86
CA GLN A 476 5.88 -3.39 18.92
C GLN A 476 6.94 -4.36 18.36
N ALA A 477 6.55 -5.35 17.57
CA ALA A 477 7.48 -6.33 16.99
C ALA A 477 8.55 -5.66 16.12
N ARG A 478 8.19 -4.59 15.38
CA ARG A 478 9.14 -3.81 14.60
C ARG A 478 10.11 -3.02 15.48
N SER A 479 9.61 -2.38 16.53
CA SER A 479 10.47 -1.68 17.50
C SER A 479 11.48 -2.66 18.14
N GLU A 480 11.04 -3.85 18.53
CA GLU A 480 11.90 -4.92 19.05
C GLU A 480 12.96 -5.36 18.01
N GLN A 481 12.55 -5.55 16.75
CA GLN A 481 13.47 -5.90 15.66
C GLN A 481 14.51 -4.79 15.41
N GLN A 482 14.10 -3.52 15.44
CA GLN A 482 14.99 -2.37 15.28
C GLN A 482 15.97 -2.27 16.45
N ALA A 483 15.52 -2.49 17.68
CA ALA A 483 16.37 -2.53 18.87
C ALA A 483 17.43 -3.64 18.78
N LEU A 484 17.04 -4.85 18.35
CA LEU A 484 17.97 -5.96 18.13
C LEU A 484 19.03 -5.63 17.08
N ARG A 485 18.64 -5.01 15.97
CA ARG A 485 19.59 -4.57 14.93
C ARG A 485 20.52 -3.45 15.40
N ALA A 486 19.99 -2.48 16.14
CA ALA A 486 20.80 -1.43 16.74
C ALA A 486 21.82 -2.02 17.73
N ALA A 487 21.41 -2.98 18.56
CA ALA A 487 22.30 -3.71 19.45
C ALA A 487 23.38 -4.48 18.68
N PHE A 488 23.01 -5.15 17.59
CA PHE A 488 23.95 -5.85 16.72
C PHE A 488 24.99 -4.88 16.12
N ARG A 489 24.55 -3.73 15.59
CA ARG A 489 25.45 -2.68 15.06
C ARG A 489 26.41 -2.15 16.13
N LYS A 490 25.91 -1.84 17.33
CA LYS A 490 26.73 -1.37 18.47
C LYS A 490 27.77 -2.41 18.89
N SER A 491 27.38 -3.67 18.99
CA SER A 491 28.31 -4.77 19.28
C SER A 491 29.45 -4.84 18.25
N ARG A 492 29.16 -4.63 16.96
CA ARG A 492 30.16 -4.64 15.89
C ARG A 492 31.08 -3.43 15.90
N GLN A 493 30.56 -2.23 16.21
CA GLN A 493 31.39 -1.03 16.41
C GLN A 493 32.37 -1.23 17.58
N GLY A 494 31.89 -1.84 18.67
CA GLY A 494 32.72 -2.29 19.78
C GLY A 494 33.87 -3.20 19.32
N GLU A 495 33.58 -4.23 18.53
CA GLU A 495 34.63 -5.13 17.97
C GLU A 495 35.69 -4.38 17.14
N ARG A 496 35.30 -3.41 16.30
CA ARG A 496 36.24 -2.63 15.47
C ARG A 496 37.22 -1.79 16.29
N ALA A 497 36.79 -1.24 17.43
CA ALA A 497 37.69 -0.51 18.32
C ALA A 497 38.78 -1.39 18.96
N HIS A 498 38.63 -2.72 18.90
CA HIS A 498 39.53 -3.71 19.51
C HIS A 498 40.43 -4.41 18.51
N THR A 499 40.47 -4.00 17.24
CA THR A 499 41.41 -4.60 16.27
C THR A 499 42.81 -4.01 16.37
N TYR A 500 43.82 -4.80 16.00
CA TYR A 500 45.22 -4.37 16.00
C TYR A 500 45.47 -3.21 15.03
N GLY A 501 44.82 -3.20 13.86
CA GLY A 501 44.93 -2.11 12.89
C GLY A 501 44.34 -0.79 13.41
N ALA A 502 43.18 -0.86 14.09
CA ALA A 502 42.57 0.32 14.71
C ALA A 502 43.42 0.89 15.85
N ARG A 503 44.07 0.03 16.66
CA ARG A 503 45.03 0.47 17.68
C ARG A 503 46.33 1.01 17.07
N ARG A 504 46.84 0.42 15.99
CA ARG A 504 48.03 0.92 15.27
C ARG A 504 47.89 2.37 14.86
N ALA A 505 46.72 2.77 14.36
CA ALA A 505 46.46 4.14 13.91
C ALA A 505 46.60 5.21 15.02
N ARG A 506 46.65 4.81 16.30
CA ARG A 506 46.77 5.71 17.46
C ARG A 506 48.22 6.04 17.85
N PHE A 507 49.21 5.46 17.17
CA PHE A 507 50.63 5.67 17.48
C PHE A 507 51.35 6.32 16.30
N ASP A 508 52.18 7.32 16.58
CA ASP A 508 53.03 7.97 15.56
C ASP A 508 54.17 7.04 15.10
N ALA A 509 54.73 6.27 16.02
CA ALA A 509 55.81 5.33 15.77
C ALA A 509 55.33 3.86 15.83
N ASP A 510 55.69 3.10 14.80
CA ASP A 510 55.43 1.66 14.70
C ASP A 510 55.95 0.85 15.91
N GLN A 511 57.11 1.21 16.43
CA GLN A 511 57.74 0.51 17.54
C GLN A 511 56.95 0.68 18.84
N ASP A 512 56.32 1.84 19.05
CA ASP A 512 55.56 2.11 20.27
C ASP A 512 54.22 1.38 20.26
N TRP A 513 53.59 1.29 19.09
CA TRP A 513 52.44 0.41 18.89
C TRP A 513 52.79 -1.04 19.22
N VAL A 514 53.88 -1.59 18.64
CA VAL A 514 54.30 -2.96 18.91
C VAL A 514 54.55 -3.20 20.40
N ARG A 515 55.24 -2.28 21.08
CA ARG A 515 55.47 -2.38 22.53
C ARG A 515 54.16 -2.41 23.32
N HIS A 516 53.20 -1.59 22.92
CA HIS A 516 51.87 -1.59 23.54
C HIS A 516 51.14 -2.91 23.35
N GLU A 517 51.14 -3.48 22.14
CA GLU A 517 50.50 -4.78 21.87
C GLU A 517 51.19 -5.94 22.62
N ILE A 518 52.53 -5.90 22.74
CA ILE A 518 53.27 -6.87 23.57
C ILE A 518 52.84 -6.77 25.04
N TYR A 519 52.69 -5.54 25.56
CA TYR A 519 52.24 -5.31 26.92
C TYR A 519 50.80 -5.81 27.16
N LEU A 520 49.89 -5.57 26.22
CA LEU A 520 48.52 -6.11 26.27
C LEU A 520 48.51 -7.64 26.25
N ALA A 521 49.28 -8.25 25.34
CA ALA A 521 49.41 -9.71 25.27
C ALA A 521 49.97 -10.31 26.57
N TRP A 522 50.88 -9.60 27.26
CA TRP A 522 51.37 -10.01 28.57
C TRP A 522 50.30 -9.88 29.67
N ILE A 523 49.54 -8.79 29.69
CA ILE A 523 48.42 -8.57 30.61
C ILE A 523 47.35 -9.66 30.46
N GLU A 524 46.97 -9.98 29.22
CA GLU A 524 45.96 -10.98 28.90
C GLU A 524 46.42 -12.39 29.26
N ARG A 525 47.70 -12.67 29.06
CA ARG A 525 48.27 -13.99 29.33
C ARG A 525 48.44 -14.28 30.81
N PHE A 526 48.79 -13.28 31.63
CA PHE A 526 49.11 -13.48 33.04
C PHE A 526 48.18 -12.69 33.95
N PRO A 527 47.46 -13.34 34.89
CA PRO A 527 46.69 -12.63 35.90
C PRO A 527 47.62 -11.80 36.80
N PRO A 528 47.13 -10.74 37.47
CA PRO A 528 47.97 -9.84 38.26
C PRO A 528 48.93 -10.53 39.23
N ALA A 529 48.49 -11.60 39.89
CA ALA A 529 49.30 -12.37 40.83
C ALA A 529 50.49 -13.11 40.20
N ALA A 530 50.41 -13.50 38.92
CA ALA A 530 51.46 -14.26 38.22
C ALA A 530 52.51 -13.36 37.56
N ARG A 531 52.23 -12.06 37.40
CA ARG A 531 53.10 -11.10 36.72
C ARG A 531 54.43 -10.86 37.42
N GLY A 532 54.47 -11.02 38.75
CA GLY A 532 55.72 -10.95 39.51
C GLY A 532 56.64 -12.16 39.27
N GLN A 533 56.07 -13.33 38.97
CA GLN A 533 56.84 -14.54 38.64
C GLN A 533 57.35 -14.50 37.19
N TRP A 534 56.60 -13.88 36.28
CA TRP A 534 56.93 -13.78 34.86
C TRP A 534 56.95 -12.30 34.41
N PRO A 535 57.90 -11.50 34.89
CA PRO A 535 57.95 -10.07 34.58
C PRO A 535 58.34 -9.84 33.12
N LEU A 536 57.63 -8.95 32.44
CA LEU A 536 58.05 -8.48 31.12
C LEU A 536 59.34 -7.64 31.26
N PRO A 537 60.41 -7.90 30.48
CA PRO A 537 61.65 -7.14 30.59
C PRO A 537 61.44 -5.64 30.33
N ALA A 538 62.09 -4.80 31.14
CA ALA A 538 62.03 -3.34 30.96
C ALA A 538 62.77 -2.85 29.70
N ALA A 539 63.72 -3.64 29.19
CA ALA A 539 64.51 -3.31 28.01
C ALA A 539 64.53 -4.46 27.01
N TYR A 540 64.08 -4.20 25.79
CA TYR A 540 64.25 -5.00 24.59
C TYR A 540 64.13 -4.08 23.37
N ALA A 541 64.75 -4.47 22.25
CA ALA A 541 64.72 -3.68 21.02
C ALA A 541 63.66 -4.22 20.04
N VAL A 542 63.04 -3.34 19.28
CA VAL A 542 62.13 -3.67 18.18
C VAL A 542 62.80 -3.25 16.88
N GLY A 543 63.21 -4.22 16.08
CA GLY A 543 63.87 -3.98 14.79
C GLY A 543 62.94 -3.30 13.79
N ALA A 544 63.53 -2.56 12.84
CA ALA A 544 62.79 -1.73 11.89
C ALA A 544 61.81 -2.53 10.99
N ARG A 545 62.09 -3.82 10.74
CA ARG A 545 61.24 -4.71 9.92
C ARG A 545 60.14 -5.41 10.72
N PHE A 546 60.16 -5.32 12.06
CA PHE A 546 59.27 -6.12 12.87
C PHE A 546 57.81 -5.67 12.74
N ALA A 547 57.56 -4.38 12.93
CA ALA A 547 56.20 -3.84 12.90
C ALA A 547 55.51 -4.04 11.54
N SER A 548 56.21 -3.80 10.42
CA SER A 548 55.67 -4.06 9.09
C SER A 548 55.36 -5.55 8.89
N SER A 549 56.28 -6.45 9.30
CA SER A 549 56.05 -7.89 9.19
C SER A 549 54.86 -8.41 10.01
N VAL A 550 54.43 -7.68 11.05
CA VAL A 550 53.24 -7.99 11.84
C VAL A 550 51.99 -7.29 11.31
N GLY A 551 52.13 -6.07 10.78
CA GLY A 551 51.05 -5.34 10.11
C GLY A 551 50.55 -6.03 8.85
N ASP A 552 51.44 -6.69 8.12
CA ASP A 552 51.11 -7.50 6.93
C ASP A 552 50.34 -8.79 7.28
N LEU A 553 50.25 -9.15 8.57
CA LEU A 553 49.49 -10.30 9.03
C LEU A 553 48.03 -9.91 9.29
N GLY A 554 47.10 -10.75 8.84
CA GLY A 554 45.68 -10.58 9.17
C GLY A 554 45.40 -10.69 10.67
N GLU A 555 44.29 -10.10 11.11
CA GLU A 555 43.89 -9.98 12.52
C GLU A 555 43.84 -11.31 13.29
N THR A 556 43.69 -12.44 12.59
CA THR A 556 43.64 -13.78 13.18
C THR A 556 45.02 -14.35 13.55
N ALA A 557 46.10 -13.84 12.97
CA ALA A 557 47.47 -14.31 13.19
C ALA A 557 48.24 -13.46 14.21
N GLN A 558 47.93 -12.17 14.31
CA GLN A 558 48.58 -11.22 15.21
C GLN A 558 48.56 -11.64 16.70
N PRO A 559 47.46 -12.18 17.27
CA PRO A 559 47.45 -12.66 18.66
C PRO A 559 48.49 -13.75 18.92
N ARG A 560 48.69 -14.68 17.97
CA ARG A 560 49.67 -15.76 18.09
C ARG A 560 51.10 -15.23 18.07
N VAL A 561 51.36 -14.23 17.24
CA VAL A 561 52.67 -13.55 17.18
C VAL A 561 52.99 -12.86 18.49
N PHE A 562 52.11 -11.98 18.99
CA PHE A 562 52.40 -11.24 20.22
C PHE A 562 52.53 -12.18 21.42
N ARG A 563 51.76 -13.27 21.45
CA ARG A 563 51.93 -14.35 22.43
C ARG A 563 53.32 -14.99 22.37
N ALA A 564 53.80 -15.33 21.17
CA ALA A 564 55.12 -15.93 20.97
C ALA A 564 56.27 -14.95 21.31
N VAL A 565 56.08 -13.65 21.05
CA VAL A 565 57.02 -12.60 21.46
C VAL A 565 57.12 -12.53 22.98
N VAL A 566 55.99 -12.51 23.69
CA VAL A 566 55.97 -12.51 25.16
C VAL A 566 56.68 -13.76 25.70
N ASP A 567 56.44 -14.93 25.11
CA ASP A 567 57.11 -16.19 25.46
C ASP A 567 58.64 -16.10 25.37
N VAL A 568 59.14 -15.50 24.28
CA VAL A 568 60.56 -15.31 24.03
C VAL A 568 61.15 -14.28 25.00
N LEU A 569 60.47 -13.15 25.23
CA LEU A 569 60.96 -12.08 26.09
C LEU A 569 61.10 -12.49 27.57
N ILE A 570 60.18 -13.31 28.09
CA ILE A 570 60.23 -13.78 29.48
C ILE A 570 60.91 -15.15 29.64
N ALA A 571 61.49 -15.67 28.55
CA ALA A 571 62.13 -16.99 28.51
C ALA A 571 61.25 -18.11 29.09
N MET A 572 59.99 -18.20 28.64
CA MET A 572 59.03 -19.17 29.19
C MET A 572 59.53 -20.61 29.10
N PRO A 573 59.52 -21.38 30.21
CA PRO A 573 59.87 -22.78 30.18
C PRO A 573 58.90 -23.59 29.30
N GLY A 574 59.45 -24.52 28.52
CA GLY A 574 58.65 -25.46 27.72
C GLY A 574 58.12 -24.92 26.39
N VAL A 575 58.50 -23.70 25.98
CA VAL A 575 58.20 -23.20 24.63
C VAL A 575 58.97 -24.04 23.61
N ARG A 576 58.23 -24.81 22.82
CA ARG A 576 58.80 -25.72 21.81
C ARG A 576 59.14 -24.96 20.54
N GLY A 577 60.24 -25.35 19.88
CA GLY A 577 60.62 -24.83 18.58
C GLY A 577 61.45 -23.53 18.61
N ILE A 578 62.11 -23.24 19.74
CA ILE A 578 63.13 -22.19 19.83
C ILE A 578 64.49 -22.80 19.49
N HIS A 579 65.10 -22.33 18.40
CA HIS A 579 66.42 -22.79 17.96
C HIS A 579 67.21 -21.66 17.30
N PRO A 580 68.56 -21.68 17.34
CA PRO A 580 69.37 -20.80 16.52
C PRO A 580 69.00 -20.90 15.04
N LEU A 581 68.93 -19.76 14.35
CA LEU A 581 68.77 -19.73 12.91
C LEU A 581 70.12 -20.08 12.27
N ARG A 582 70.13 -20.99 11.29
CA ARG A 582 71.35 -21.53 10.67
C ARG A 582 71.39 -21.26 9.18
N GLN A 583 72.59 -21.16 8.62
CA GLN A 583 72.78 -20.85 7.20
C GLN A 583 72.63 -22.12 6.33
N GLY A 584 71.46 -22.33 5.72
CA GLY A 584 71.16 -23.51 4.87
C GLY A 584 70.60 -24.71 5.65
N ASP A 585 70.44 -25.85 4.97
CA ASP A 585 69.85 -27.07 5.55
C ASP A 585 70.90 -27.91 6.30
N GLY A 586 70.69 -28.13 7.61
CA GLY A 586 71.47 -29.07 8.43
C GLY A 586 72.46 -28.45 9.40
N ALA A 587 73.59 -29.14 9.63
CA ALA A 587 74.64 -28.82 10.62
C ALA A 587 75.52 -27.61 10.22
N ALA A 588 74.90 -26.59 9.64
CA ALA A 588 75.54 -25.34 9.26
C ALA A 588 75.72 -24.41 10.46
N ALA A 589 76.61 -23.42 10.30
CA ALA A 589 76.88 -22.42 11.32
C ALA A 589 75.63 -21.58 11.64
N ASP A 590 75.51 -21.20 12.91
CA ASP A 590 74.47 -20.25 13.36
C ASP A 590 74.69 -18.89 12.68
N ILE A 591 73.60 -18.19 12.38
CA ILE A 591 73.65 -16.83 11.83
C ILE A 591 74.04 -15.86 12.95
N VAL A 592 75.19 -15.21 12.78
CA VAL A 592 75.76 -14.25 13.73
C VAL A 592 75.99 -12.91 13.01
N ARG A 593 75.45 -11.83 13.57
CA ARG A 593 75.65 -10.46 13.08
C ARG A 593 77.08 -9.97 13.45
N PRO A 594 77.70 -9.02 12.73
CA PRO A 594 79.07 -8.58 13.01
C PRO A 594 79.33 -8.06 14.44
N ASP A 595 78.29 -7.57 15.12
CA ASP A 595 78.32 -7.18 16.53
C ASP A 595 78.28 -8.37 17.50
N GLY A 596 78.27 -9.60 17.01
CA GLY A 596 78.20 -10.84 17.77
C GLY A 596 76.79 -11.25 18.22
N ALA A 597 75.74 -10.54 17.80
CA ALA A 597 74.37 -10.97 18.08
C ALA A 597 74.02 -12.26 17.32
N ARG A 598 73.38 -13.22 17.99
CA ARG A 598 73.00 -14.51 17.40
C ARG A 598 71.53 -14.53 17.06
N CYS A 599 71.18 -14.94 15.84
CA CYS A 599 69.78 -15.02 15.43
C CYS A 599 69.15 -16.32 15.90
N PHE A 600 67.94 -16.23 16.43
CA PHE A 600 67.09 -17.34 16.84
C PHE A 600 65.76 -17.27 16.10
N ARG A 601 65.15 -18.44 15.92
CA ARG A 601 63.79 -18.59 15.44
C ARG A 601 62.93 -19.28 16.50
N ALA A 602 61.70 -18.80 16.66
CA ALA A 602 60.68 -19.41 17.49
C ALA A 602 59.43 -19.72 16.66
N ALA A 603 58.78 -20.85 16.92
CA ALA A 603 57.54 -21.22 16.24
C ALA A 603 56.38 -20.32 16.71
N VAL A 604 55.70 -19.66 15.76
CA VAL A 604 54.42 -18.95 16.01
C VAL A 604 53.26 -19.90 15.72
N GLU A 605 53.39 -20.71 14.68
CA GLU A 605 52.41 -21.72 14.26
C GLU A 605 53.11 -23.08 14.10
N GLN A 606 52.37 -24.17 14.32
CA GLN A 606 52.88 -25.54 14.21
C GLN A 606 51.90 -26.40 13.40
N ASN A 607 52.42 -27.37 12.65
CA ASN A 607 51.65 -28.34 11.87
C ASN A 607 50.71 -27.73 10.81
N VAL A 608 51.09 -26.59 10.23
CA VAL A 608 50.35 -25.94 9.12
C VAL A 608 51.30 -25.66 7.95
N PRO A 609 50.83 -25.76 6.69
CA PRO A 609 51.61 -25.33 5.52
C PRO A 609 52.03 -23.86 5.66
N SER A 610 53.28 -23.54 5.32
CA SER A 610 53.83 -22.18 5.47
C SER A 610 53.75 -21.63 6.91
N ALA A 611 53.93 -22.49 7.91
CA ALA A 611 53.91 -22.11 9.32
C ALA A 611 54.81 -20.91 9.60
N ARG A 612 54.29 -19.95 10.35
CA ARG A 612 55.02 -18.72 10.67
C ARG A 612 56.02 -18.92 11.81
N ARG A 613 57.14 -18.22 11.74
CA ARG A 613 58.21 -18.18 12.72
C ARG A 613 58.59 -16.74 13.06
N LEU A 614 58.88 -16.52 14.33
CA LEU A 614 59.43 -15.27 14.85
C LEU A 614 60.95 -15.36 14.77
N HIS A 615 61.59 -14.44 14.06
CA HIS A 615 63.04 -14.24 14.09
C HIS A 615 63.39 -13.13 15.07
N TYR A 616 64.39 -13.38 15.91
CA TYR A 616 64.88 -12.42 16.90
C TYR A 616 66.37 -12.60 17.14
N TRP A 617 67.05 -11.53 17.54
CA TRP A 617 68.47 -11.56 17.89
C TRP A 617 68.62 -11.59 19.41
N VAL A 618 69.57 -12.41 19.87
CA VAL A 618 70.08 -12.36 21.24
C VAL A 618 71.40 -11.59 21.20
N LEU A 619 71.41 -10.42 21.84
CA LEU A 619 72.57 -9.53 21.91
C LEU A 619 73.62 -10.07 22.91
N ARG A 620 74.84 -9.51 22.89
CA ARG A 620 75.94 -9.96 23.76
C ARG A 620 75.65 -9.80 25.25
N ASP A 621 74.82 -8.83 25.61
CA ASP A 621 74.36 -8.59 26.99
C ASP A 621 73.18 -9.47 27.40
N GLY A 622 72.70 -10.35 26.49
CA GLY A 622 71.58 -11.24 26.71
C GLY A 622 70.21 -10.60 26.43
N SER A 623 70.16 -9.31 26.08
CA SER A 623 68.90 -8.66 25.69
C SER A 623 68.42 -9.13 24.32
N ILE A 624 67.12 -8.98 24.07
CA ILE A 624 66.46 -9.45 22.86
C ILE A 624 66.15 -8.27 21.93
N GLU A 625 66.43 -8.44 20.64
CA GLU A 625 66.00 -7.56 19.56
C GLU A 625 65.05 -8.34 18.63
N LEU A 626 63.79 -7.90 18.55
CA LEU A 626 62.78 -8.52 17.69
C LEU A 626 63.08 -8.15 16.22
N SER A 627 63.24 -9.14 15.34
CA SER A 627 63.62 -8.88 13.94
C SER A 627 62.41 -8.80 13.02
N ARG A 628 61.69 -9.92 12.84
CA ARG A 628 60.53 -10.04 11.93
C ARG A 628 59.77 -11.34 12.13
N VAL A 629 58.56 -11.42 11.59
CA VAL A 629 57.78 -12.66 11.46
C VAL A 629 57.74 -13.10 10.01
N VAL A 630 58.13 -14.34 9.74
CA VAL A 630 58.27 -14.88 8.39
C VAL A 630 57.72 -16.30 8.30
N VAL A 631 57.55 -16.82 7.08
CA VAL A 631 57.22 -18.24 6.85
C VAL A 631 58.44 -19.12 7.14
N HIS A 632 58.22 -20.38 7.51
CA HIS A 632 59.28 -21.26 8.02
C HIS A 632 60.48 -21.52 7.10
N ASP A 633 60.31 -21.31 5.79
CA ASP A 633 61.33 -21.49 4.75
C ASP A 633 62.18 -20.23 4.54
N ASP A 634 61.74 -19.09 5.06
CA ASP A 634 62.52 -17.87 5.02
C ASP A 634 63.63 -17.95 6.08
N MET A 635 64.87 -17.92 5.62
CA MET A 635 66.07 -18.02 6.45
C MET A 635 66.84 -16.70 6.55
N ASP A 636 66.31 -15.60 5.99
CA ASP A 636 66.87 -14.27 6.16
C ASP A 636 66.45 -13.70 7.55
N PRO A 637 67.37 -13.18 8.37
CA PRO A 637 67.03 -12.68 9.70
C PRO A 637 66.46 -11.27 9.71
#